data_AF-A0A1Y6BNK1-F1
#
_entry.id   AF-A0A1Y6BNK1-F1
#
_cell.length_a   1.000
_cell.length_b   1.000
_cell.length_c   1.000
_cell.angle_alpha   90.00
_cell.angle_beta   90.00
_cell.angle_gamma   90.00
#
_symmetry.space_group_name_H-M   'P 1'
#
loop_
_entity.id
_entity.type
_entity.pdbx_description
1 polymer ?
#
loop_
_entity_poly.entity_id
_entity_poly.type
_entity_poly.pdbx_seq_one_letter_code
_entity_poly.pdbx_strand_id
1 'polypeptide(L)'
;MLRCMWSRYIGLEFMLTFYVFSWNFPCFAEGRSLESDVLETSSTDVVLEQSSQLSQNRDESDNDLPADAPTNERLDPDTYQAFGTMSLKAQAKPRKNECDPSNADVFCNLEDLGGQAVQGAPVLTAPSERKVRKKLSIIDIQPYQESEKITIMGKGNARGEVQLINLNPKVNLWYLVRIFWPHQKDHEWYHLQTISPEIQKLSLDSSFPNGIVITEGQETHSCELWASNGAEIKLASFKKKPYTLLCDEKIYLRQKIEGYRTTKEWVVEFLRDRVWGGEAITELVKNTLYKDRYLIDAKVSDTAEAATSAKRGYGIPQAAVLAPEYQSKLVQAEELGIAIKNVKPEEAVQLGEWYPAKNHSGVFISVLEAEAISEEILKSHGHYVKGLGPVEKSAVNYLIAFDMTRFDLNFAVGTEHPRVGWSGRVRKADRDLSIPGPDGFDTIEPIAPTGLIPPEIGKLVAATFTGGFKRSHGAFKWGKLSKENFGTHYGFIQNGVIFSKMQEQLATMIIYQDGRIDMKTWESSDNLNLGSIKHARQNGVPVIKFDEEALKGVPGDYVSNWTLGNWSGSQDREFRTLRAGMCLTRQGDKQFLIYGYFSSVTPTAMARIFQAYSCDYGMHLDMNALEHTYLALYPQNKSKGNVPEQLVKGMKVLDQRFKGNVPRFIGYPDNRDYFYLTPRGG
;
A
#
# COMPACT_ATOMS: atom_id res chain seq x y z
N MET A 1 25.92 50.62 -21.06
CA MET A 1 25.08 51.18 -22.15
C MET A 1 24.41 50.02 -22.89
N LEU A 2 23.71 50.30 -24.01
CA LEU A 2 22.95 49.36 -24.85
C LEU A 2 23.82 48.22 -25.43
N ARG A 3 23.33 47.16 -26.10
CA ARG A 3 22.07 46.34 -26.13
C ARG A 3 22.20 45.44 -27.40
N CYS A 4 21.44 44.34 -27.51
CA CYS A 4 21.23 43.53 -28.76
C CYS A 4 22.41 42.65 -29.23
N MET A 5 22.24 41.53 -29.97
CA MET A 5 21.15 40.51 -30.05
C MET A 5 21.60 39.32 -30.94
N TRP A 6 21.20 38.08 -30.59
CA TRP A 6 20.99 36.92 -31.52
C TRP A 6 22.23 36.32 -32.25
N SER A 7 22.26 35.07 -32.76
CA SER A 7 21.53 33.82 -32.45
C SER A 7 22.16 32.60 -33.19
N ARG A 8 21.80 31.36 -32.77
CA ARG A 8 21.84 30.05 -33.49
C ARG A 8 23.11 29.14 -33.56
N TYR A 9 22.98 28.00 -32.86
CA TYR A 9 23.11 26.59 -33.31
C TYR A 9 24.45 25.82 -33.42
N ILE A 10 24.32 24.49 -33.20
CA ILE A 10 25.30 23.37 -33.30
C ILE A 10 26.35 23.34 -32.17
N GLY A 11 26.63 22.21 -31.49
CA GLY A 11 25.95 20.90 -31.52
C GLY A 11 26.66 19.81 -30.67
N LEU A 12 25.89 18.78 -30.29
CA LEU A 12 26.21 17.40 -29.84
C LEU A 12 27.37 17.07 -28.85
N GLU A 13 27.09 16.01 -28.07
CA GLU A 13 27.99 15.11 -27.31
C GLU A 13 28.87 15.64 -26.16
N PHE A 14 28.79 14.96 -25.00
CA PHE A 14 29.88 14.12 -24.51
C PHE A 14 29.38 13.02 -23.55
N MET A 15 30.10 11.90 -23.46
CA MET A 15 29.76 10.74 -22.61
C MET A 15 30.31 10.82 -21.17
N LEU A 16 29.82 9.92 -20.31
CA LEU A 16 30.41 9.61 -19.00
C LEU A 16 31.84 9.07 -19.15
N THR A 17 32.66 9.19 -18.09
CA THR A 17 33.20 8.03 -17.34
C THR A 17 33.99 8.45 -16.08
N PHE A 18 33.84 7.63 -15.04
CA PHE A 18 34.54 7.55 -13.75
C PHE A 18 35.97 8.14 -13.64
N TYR A 19 36.32 8.58 -12.42
CA TYR A 19 37.39 7.91 -11.66
C TYR A 19 37.19 8.02 -10.13
N VAL A 20 37.55 6.94 -9.43
CA VAL A 20 37.71 6.88 -7.95
C VAL A 20 38.90 5.98 -7.69
N PHE A 21 39.89 6.45 -6.92
CA PHE A 21 40.63 5.64 -5.93
C PHE A 21 41.48 6.55 -5.03
N SER A 22 41.94 6.02 -3.90
CA SER A 22 42.63 6.70 -2.80
C SER A 22 44.04 6.15 -2.56
N TRP A 23 44.87 6.85 -1.75
CA TRP A 23 45.67 6.30 -0.62
C TRP A 23 46.48 7.40 0.11
N ASN A 24 47.37 7.03 1.05
CA ASN A 24 47.73 7.78 2.28
C ASN A 24 49.15 8.41 2.35
N PHE A 25 49.25 9.61 2.95
CA PHE A 25 50.31 10.13 3.89
C PHE A 25 51.83 10.11 3.46
N PRO A 26 52.84 10.67 4.20
CA PRO A 26 52.84 11.35 5.53
C PRO A 26 53.66 12.69 5.68
N CYS A 27 53.54 13.33 6.89
CA CYS A 27 54.47 14.24 7.62
C CYS A 27 55.06 15.52 6.97
N PHE A 28 55.00 16.72 7.61
CA PHE A 28 55.82 17.12 8.77
C PHE A 28 55.26 18.31 9.63
N ALA A 29 55.97 18.67 10.71
CA ALA A 29 55.68 19.70 11.76
C ALA A 29 55.69 21.18 11.27
N GLU A 30 55.38 22.26 12.03
CA GLU A 30 55.18 22.56 13.49
C GLU A 30 53.80 23.25 13.75
N GLY A 31 53.35 23.63 14.96
CA GLY A 31 53.92 23.52 16.32
C GLY A 31 53.44 24.65 17.28
N ARG A 32 53.59 24.44 18.61
CA ARG A 32 53.25 25.35 19.76
C ARG A 32 51.77 25.74 19.96
N SER A 33 51.28 26.11 21.17
CA SER A 33 51.34 25.55 22.54
C SER A 33 50.80 26.59 23.53
N LEU A 34 49.85 26.25 24.40
CA LEU A 34 49.64 26.85 25.73
C LEU A 34 48.68 25.97 26.55
N GLU A 35 48.86 25.94 27.87
CA GLU A 35 48.27 24.96 28.80
C GLU A 35 47.41 25.64 29.91
N SER A 36 47.00 24.86 30.91
CA SER A 36 46.31 25.20 32.19
C SER A 36 44.77 25.40 32.16
N ASP A 37 43.99 24.94 33.16
CA ASP A 37 44.30 23.89 34.16
C ASP A 37 43.06 23.19 34.78
N VAL A 38 43.28 21.91 35.12
CA VAL A 38 42.77 21.01 36.19
C VAL A 38 41.57 21.42 37.09
N LEU A 39 40.63 20.46 37.28
CA LEU A 39 40.06 19.91 38.54
C LEU A 39 38.97 18.85 38.15
N GLU A 40 39.06 17.54 38.41
CA GLU A 40 38.93 16.77 39.68
C GLU A 40 37.61 16.99 40.45
N THR A 41 36.80 15.99 40.87
CA THR A 41 36.83 14.49 40.78
C THR A 41 35.44 13.98 40.27
N SER A 42 34.90 12.75 40.37
CA SER A 42 35.19 11.41 40.95
C SER A 42 34.32 10.34 40.21
N SER A 43 34.49 9.00 40.17
CA SER A 43 35.44 7.99 40.69
C SER A 43 34.90 6.90 41.67
N THR A 44 33.89 6.09 41.27
CA THR A 44 33.60 4.72 41.80
C THR A 44 32.76 3.88 40.82
N ASP A 45 32.90 2.55 40.67
CA ASP A 45 34.12 1.71 40.65
C ASP A 45 33.81 0.29 40.10
N VAL A 46 34.83 -0.37 39.51
CA VAL A 46 35.19 -1.83 39.48
C VAL A 46 34.04 -2.88 39.49
N VAL A 47 33.96 -3.90 38.60
CA VAL A 47 34.90 -5.03 38.39
C VAL A 47 35.00 -5.46 36.92
N LEU A 48 36.21 -5.84 36.49
CA LEU A 48 36.48 -6.73 35.35
C LEU A 48 37.11 -8.03 35.87
N GLU A 49 36.69 -9.18 35.34
CA GLU A 49 37.48 -10.42 35.43
C GLU A 49 37.89 -10.90 34.03
N GLN A 50 39.17 -11.23 33.89
CA GLN A 50 39.71 -12.02 32.80
C GLN A 50 40.41 -13.24 33.38
N SER A 51 40.22 -14.41 32.77
CA SER A 51 41.10 -15.56 32.93
C SER A 51 41.38 -16.16 31.55
N SER A 52 42.55 -16.77 31.38
CA SER A 52 43.06 -17.16 30.06
C SER A 52 44.00 -18.37 30.14
N GLN A 53 44.27 -18.98 28.97
CA GLN A 53 45.15 -20.15 28.77
C GLN A 53 44.53 -21.46 29.36
N LEU A 54 44.77 -22.65 28.81
CA LEU A 54 45.99 -23.21 28.19
C LEU A 54 45.72 -24.03 26.91
N SER A 55 46.79 -24.54 26.30
CA SER A 55 46.82 -25.29 25.02
C SER A 55 47.77 -26.50 25.09
N GLN A 56 47.56 -27.51 24.22
CA GLN A 56 48.57 -28.11 23.30
C GLN A 56 48.26 -29.55 22.79
N ASN A 57 48.46 -29.71 21.47
CA ASN A 57 49.12 -30.80 20.71
C ASN A 57 48.69 -32.29 20.82
N ARG A 58 48.27 -32.86 19.69
CA ARG A 58 49.03 -33.80 18.79
C ARG A 58 48.25 -33.96 17.46
N ASP A 59 48.83 -34.01 16.25
CA ASP A 59 49.82 -34.94 15.64
C ASP A 59 49.21 -36.36 15.50
N GLU A 60 49.17 -37.11 14.38
CA GLU A 60 49.64 -37.11 12.96
C GLU A 60 48.70 -38.10 12.18
N SER A 61 48.60 -38.29 10.85
CA SER A 61 49.05 -37.71 9.54
C SER A 61 48.09 -38.33 8.43
N ASP A 62 48.23 -38.38 7.09
CA ASP A 62 49.27 -38.08 6.08
C ASP A 62 48.68 -37.92 4.62
N ASN A 63 49.55 -37.93 3.59
CA ASN A 63 49.43 -38.05 2.10
C ASN A 63 48.23 -38.84 1.46
N ASP A 64 47.83 -38.63 0.18
CA ASP A 64 48.66 -38.60 -1.05
C ASP A 64 48.04 -37.87 -2.29
N LEU A 65 48.87 -37.61 -3.32
CA LEU A 65 48.50 -37.07 -4.66
C LEU A 65 49.05 -37.99 -5.78
N PRO A 66 48.48 -37.96 -7.01
CA PRO A 66 49.18 -37.24 -8.08
C PRO A 66 48.25 -36.49 -9.06
N ALA A 67 48.85 -35.76 -10.00
CA ALA A 67 48.17 -34.94 -11.01
C ALA A 67 48.10 -35.62 -12.39
N ASP A 68 47.29 -35.07 -13.30
CA ASP A 68 47.72 -34.86 -14.69
C ASP A 68 46.84 -33.81 -15.40
N ALA A 69 47.35 -33.25 -16.51
CA ALA A 69 46.66 -32.25 -17.33
C ALA A 69 47.01 -32.38 -18.83
N PRO A 70 46.10 -31.96 -19.74
CA PRO A 70 46.49 -31.57 -21.10
C PRO A 70 46.06 -30.15 -21.48
N THR A 71 46.55 -29.67 -22.63
CA THR A 71 46.66 -28.25 -22.98
C THR A 71 45.90 -27.83 -24.24
N ASN A 72 45.48 -26.56 -24.29
CA ASN A 72 45.34 -25.68 -25.46
C ASN A 72 45.10 -26.28 -26.88
N GLU A 73 43.89 -26.08 -27.41
CA GLU A 73 43.67 -25.62 -28.79
C GLU A 73 42.72 -24.41 -28.71
N ARG A 74 43.10 -23.18 -29.10
CA ARG A 74 43.52 -22.65 -30.41
C ARG A 74 42.35 -22.48 -31.39
N LEU A 75 41.65 -21.36 -31.23
CA LEU A 75 40.73 -20.80 -32.25
C LEU A 75 41.54 -20.18 -33.40
N ASP A 76 41.03 -20.29 -34.62
CA ASP A 76 41.58 -19.64 -35.82
C ASP A 76 40.41 -18.99 -36.61
N PRO A 77 40.53 -17.74 -37.09
CA PRO A 77 39.45 -17.06 -37.80
C PRO A 77 39.67 -17.02 -39.32
N ASP A 78 38.66 -17.42 -40.12
CA ASP A 78 38.27 -16.69 -41.34
C ASP A 78 37.10 -17.37 -42.10
N THR A 79 35.99 -16.65 -42.26
CA THR A 79 35.27 -16.57 -43.55
C THR A 79 34.28 -15.40 -43.54
N TYR A 80 34.23 -14.62 -44.61
CA TYR A 80 33.44 -13.40 -44.71
C TYR A 80 32.88 -13.24 -46.14
N GLN A 81 31.77 -12.49 -46.28
CA GLN A 81 31.13 -12.09 -47.55
C GLN A 81 30.38 -13.23 -48.30
N ALA A 82 29.42 -12.97 -49.20
CA ALA A 82 29.10 -11.70 -49.88
C ALA A 82 27.59 -11.39 -50.06
N PHE A 83 27.31 -10.08 -50.04
CA PHE A 83 26.27 -9.27 -50.69
C PHE A 83 25.08 -9.91 -51.45
N GLY A 84 23.89 -9.30 -51.29
CA GLY A 84 22.77 -9.44 -52.23
C GLY A 84 21.55 -8.57 -51.90
N THR A 85 21.45 -7.36 -52.47
CA THR A 85 20.24 -6.51 -52.36
C THR A 85 19.22 -6.82 -53.45
N MET A 86 17.95 -7.09 -53.08
CA MET A 86 16.82 -6.96 -54.00
C MET A 86 15.52 -6.59 -53.29
N SER A 87 14.65 -5.87 -54.01
CA SER A 87 13.34 -5.41 -53.54
C SER A 87 12.25 -6.03 -54.42
N LEU A 88 11.16 -6.51 -53.80
CA LEU A 88 9.95 -6.88 -54.52
C LEU A 88 8.70 -6.71 -53.64
N LYS A 89 7.60 -6.25 -54.26
CA LYS A 89 6.29 -6.08 -53.61
C LYS A 89 5.51 -7.39 -53.69
N ALA A 90 4.79 -7.73 -52.62
CA ALA A 90 3.67 -8.68 -52.68
C ALA A 90 2.50 -8.13 -51.86
N GLN A 91 1.28 -8.22 -52.41
CA GLN A 91 0.04 -7.87 -51.71
C GLN A 91 -0.57 -9.13 -51.09
N ALA A 92 -1.04 -9.04 -49.85
CA ALA A 92 -1.90 -10.05 -49.24
C ALA A 92 -3.18 -9.38 -48.71
N LYS A 93 -4.35 -9.85 -49.17
CA LYS A 93 -5.64 -9.45 -48.57
C LYS A 93 -5.81 -10.18 -47.24
N PRO A 94 -6.38 -9.55 -46.19
CA PRO A 94 -6.82 -10.30 -45.02
C PRO A 94 -7.92 -11.28 -45.43
N ARG A 95 -7.81 -12.53 -44.96
CA ARG A 95 -8.92 -13.49 -45.02
C ARG A 95 -9.98 -13.09 -43.99
N LYS A 96 -11.25 -13.42 -44.26
CA LYS A 96 -12.23 -13.54 -43.17
C LYS A 96 -11.83 -14.77 -42.34
N ASN A 97 -11.77 -14.62 -41.02
CA ASN A 97 -11.80 -15.78 -40.12
C ASN A 97 -13.25 -15.98 -39.70
N GLU A 98 -13.74 -17.21 -39.83
CA GLU A 98 -14.98 -17.66 -39.20
C GLU A 98 -14.66 -18.14 -37.77
N CYS A 99 -15.63 -18.06 -36.86
CA CYS A 99 -15.39 -18.32 -35.44
C CYS A 99 -15.48 -19.81 -35.11
N ASP A 100 -14.40 -20.37 -34.56
CA ASP A 100 -14.36 -21.72 -33.99
C ASP A 100 -14.63 -21.65 -32.47
N PRO A 101 -15.73 -22.24 -31.96
CA PRO A 101 -16.08 -22.18 -30.53
C PRO A 101 -15.22 -23.08 -29.63
N SER A 102 -14.25 -23.82 -30.18
CA SER A 102 -13.37 -24.71 -29.39
C SER A 102 -12.09 -24.05 -28.86
N ASN A 103 -11.74 -22.85 -29.33
CA ASN A 103 -10.54 -22.11 -28.91
C ASN A 103 -10.86 -20.86 -28.09
N ALA A 104 -9.99 -20.54 -27.12
CA ALA A 104 -10.27 -19.58 -26.04
C ALA A 104 -10.00 -18.09 -26.39
N ASP A 105 -10.29 -17.66 -27.62
CA ASP A 105 -10.11 -16.27 -28.05
C ASP A 105 -11.27 -15.35 -27.57
N VAL A 106 -11.04 -14.64 -26.46
CA VAL A 106 -12.07 -13.86 -25.75
C VAL A 106 -12.32 -12.47 -26.39
N PHE A 107 -12.68 -12.44 -27.68
CA PHE A 107 -13.08 -11.21 -28.39
C PHE A 107 -14.24 -11.43 -29.38
N CYS A 108 -15.46 -11.56 -28.86
CA CYS A 108 -16.69 -11.34 -29.62
C CYS A 108 -17.45 -10.14 -29.04
N ASN A 109 -17.96 -9.25 -29.90
CA ASN A 109 -18.64 -8.02 -29.49
C ASN A 109 -20.09 -8.29 -29.06
N LEU A 110 -20.59 -7.45 -28.16
CA LEU A 110 -21.88 -7.62 -27.48
C LEU A 110 -22.98 -6.76 -28.14
N GLU A 111 -23.07 -6.82 -29.48
CA GLU A 111 -24.00 -6.00 -30.28
C GLU A 111 -25.07 -6.83 -31.03
N ASP A 112 -24.87 -8.14 -31.20
CA ASP A 112 -25.76 -9.02 -31.98
C ASP A 112 -26.92 -9.68 -31.18
N LEU A 113 -27.12 -9.32 -29.90
CA LEU A 113 -28.22 -9.82 -29.06
C LEU A 113 -29.31 -8.76 -28.86
N GLY A 114 -30.14 -8.58 -29.88
CA GLY A 114 -31.26 -7.63 -29.86
C GLY A 114 -32.42 -8.05 -28.96
N GLY A 115 -32.53 -7.43 -27.78
CA GLY A 115 -33.69 -7.58 -26.89
C GLY A 115 -34.82 -6.60 -27.24
N GLN A 116 -36.06 -7.09 -27.37
CA GLN A 116 -37.25 -6.24 -27.44
C GLN A 116 -37.58 -5.68 -26.04
N ALA A 117 -37.81 -4.37 -25.95
CA ALA A 117 -38.10 -3.70 -24.68
C ALA A 117 -39.60 -3.75 -24.34
N VAL A 118 -39.93 -4.16 -23.11
CA VAL A 118 -41.27 -4.01 -22.51
C VAL A 118 -41.28 -2.74 -21.66
N GLN A 119 -42.33 -1.93 -21.77
CA GLN A 119 -42.48 -0.67 -21.02
C GLN A 119 -43.29 -0.88 -19.73
N GLY A 120 -42.93 -0.18 -18.65
CA GLY A 120 -43.76 -0.14 -17.43
C GLY A 120 -43.21 0.68 -16.27
N ALA A 121 -44.02 1.62 -15.78
CA ALA A 121 -43.90 2.42 -14.54
C ALA A 121 -42.77 3.49 -14.44
N PRO A 122 -43.07 4.68 -13.89
CA PRO A 122 -42.09 5.75 -13.69
C PRO A 122 -41.36 5.64 -12.33
N VAL A 123 -40.03 5.50 -12.36
CA VAL A 123 -39.19 5.74 -11.17
C VAL A 123 -39.08 7.25 -10.95
N LEU A 124 -39.28 7.70 -9.71
CA LEU A 124 -39.02 9.08 -9.29
C LEU A 124 -37.51 9.37 -9.36
N THR A 125 -37.05 9.90 -10.48
CA THR A 125 -35.63 10.23 -10.67
C THR A 125 -35.22 11.37 -9.74
N ALA A 126 -34.31 11.09 -8.81
CA ALA A 126 -33.55 12.12 -8.12
C ALA A 126 -32.85 13.03 -9.16
N PRO A 127 -32.74 14.35 -8.92
CA PRO A 127 -32.16 15.26 -9.91
C PRO A 127 -30.70 14.91 -10.19
N SER A 128 -30.35 14.64 -11.45
CA SER A 128 -28.98 14.28 -11.83
C SER A 128 -27.97 15.32 -11.32
N GLU A 129 -26.89 14.88 -10.68
CA GLU A 129 -25.81 15.74 -10.14
C GLU A 129 -24.92 16.41 -11.21
N ARG A 130 -25.49 16.81 -12.35
CA ARG A 130 -24.86 17.68 -13.35
C ARG A 130 -24.69 19.15 -12.88
N LYS A 131 -24.70 19.41 -11.57
CA LYS A 131 -24.71 20.76 -11.00
C LYS A 131 -23.34 21.18 -10.47
N VAL A 132 -22.94 22.39 -10.89
CA VAL A 132 -21.76 23.15 -10.44
C VAL A 132 -20.40 22.55 -10.85
N ARG A 133 -19.96 22.86 -12.09
CA ARG A 133 -18.54 22.84 -12.46
C ARG A 133 -17.78 23.89 -11.65
N LYS A 134 -17.12 23.50 -10.56
CA LYS A 134 -16.21 24.37 -9.79
C LYS A 134 -14.86 23.69 -9.66
N LYS A 135 -13.77 24.45 -9.81
CA LYS A 135 -12.44 24.02 -9.37
C LYS A 135 -12.40 24.11 -7.84
N LEU A 136 -12.18 22.98 -7.20
CA LEU A 136 -12.15 22.85 -5.75
C LEU A 136 -10.70 22.68 -5.28
N SER A 137 -10.50 22.75 -3.98
CA SER A 137 -9.34 22.18 -3.29
C SER A 137 -9.79 20.98 -2.45
N ILE A 138 -8.84 20.24 -1.88
CA ILE A 138 -9.17 19.22 -0.86
C ILE A 138 -9.85 19.84 0.37
N ILE A 139 -9.61 21.14 0.66
CA ILE A 139 -10.25 21.88 1.75
C ILE A 139 -11.74 22.11 1.44
N ASP A 140 -12.08 22.53 0.21
CA ASP A 140 -13.48 22.81 -0.18
C ASP A 140 -14.43 21.59 -0.03
N ILE A 141 -13.92 20.36 -0.02
CA ILE A 141 -14.74 19.14 0.07
C ILE A 141 -14.87 18.54 1.48
N GLN A 142 -14.31 19.17 2.52
CA GLN A 142 -14.46 18.69 3.90
C GLN A 142 -15.77 19.23 4.51
N PRO A 143 -16.79 18.38 4.77
CA PRO A 143 -18.10 18.86 5.22
C PRO A 143 -18.17 19.21 6.71
N TYR A 144 -17.14 18.84 7.49
CA TYR A 144 -17.12 19.02 8.95
C TYR A 144 -16.00 19.95 9.45
N GLN A 145 -15.25 20.60 8.56
CA GLN A 145 -14.13 21.45 8.98
C GLN A 145 -14.59 22.68 9.77
N GLU A 146 -13.79 23.08 10.75
CA GLU A 146 -13.94 24.35 11.47
C GLU A 146 -12.71 25.23 11.18
N SER A 147 -12.88 26.56 11.18
CA SER A 147 -11.70 27.45 11.08
C SER A 147 -11.82 28.74 11.89
N GLU A 148 -10.76 29.04 12.61
CA GLU A 148 -10.56 30.27 13.38
C GLU A 148 -9.63 31.23 12.62
N LYS A 149 -9.72 32.54 12.90
CA LYS A 149 -8.92 33.58 12.24
C LYS A 149 -8.53 34.71 13.17
N ILE A 150 -7.29 35.17 13.08
CA ILE A 150 -6.80 36.38 13.75
C ILE A 150 -5.99 37.29 12.82
N THR A 151 -5.97 38.59 13.12
CA THR A 151 -5.00 39.53 12.55
C THR A 151 -3.66 39.38 13.27
N ILE A 152 -2.55 39.39 12.52
CA ILE A 152 -1.18 39.40 13.08
C ILE A 152 -0.37 40.59 12.54
N MET A 153 0.75 40.91 13.19
CA MET A 153 1.64 42.01 12.81
C MET A 153 3.03 41.49 12.47
N GLY A 154 3.47 41.72 11.24
CA GLY A 154 4.78 41.33 10.72
C GLY A 154 5.83 42.44 10.82
N LYS A 155 7.02 42.17 10.29
CA LYS A 155 8.13 43.14 10.23
C LYS A 155 7.68 44.42 9.51
N GLY A 156 8.07 45.58 10.05
CA GLY A 156 7.69 46.89 9.51
C GLY A 156 6.20 47.24 9.68
N ASN A 157 5.53 46.67 10.68
CA ASN A 157 4.08 46.82 10.93
C ASN A 157 3.18 46.35 9.77
N ALA A 158 3.68 45.46 8.91
CA ALA A 158 2.86 44.83 7.87
C ALA A 158 1.74 43.99 8.51
N ARG A 159 0.48 44.34 8.28
CA ARG A 159 -0.68 43.60 8.78
C ARG A 159 -0.85 42.28 8.01
N GLY A 160 -1.00 41.17 8.71
CA GLY A 160 -1.28 39.85 8.16
C GLY A 160 -2.55 39.21 8.74
N GLU A 161 -2.92 38.06 8.20
CA GLU A 161 -3.97 37.18 8.71
C GLU A 161 -3.38 35.78 8.96
N VAL A 162 -3.74 35.15 10.08
CA VAL A 162 -3.57 33.71 10.28
C VAL A 162 -4.94 33.06 10.32
N GLN A 163 -5.09 31.95 9.60
CA GLN A 163 -6.23 31.05 9.69
C GLN A 163 -5.75 29.68 10.17
N LEU A 164 -6.41 29.15 11.21
CA LEU A 164 -6.26 27.78 11.68
C LEU A 164 -7.51 27.01 11.23
N ILE A 165 -7.33 25.86 10.58
CA ILE A 165 -8.43 25.02 10.08
C ILE A 165 -8.31 23.64 10.72
N ASN A 166 -9.27 23.22 11.54
CA ASN A 166 -9.40 21.82 11.96
C ASN A 166 -10.14 21.06 10.86
N LEU A 167 -9.50 20.06 10.24
CA LEU A 167 -10.06 19.39 9.07
C LEU A 167 -11.25 18.48 9.41
N ASN A 168 -11.33 17.98 10.64
CA ASN A 168 -12.49 17.25 11.17
C ASN A 168 -12.47 17.26 12.71
N PRO A 169 -13.20 18.17 13.39
CA PRO A 169 -13.19 18.33 14.85
C PRO A 169 -13.63 17.10 15.65
N LYS A 170 -14.28 16.10 15.03
CA LYS A 170 -14.64 14.84 15.71
C LYS A 170 -13.49 13.84 15.77
N VAL A 171 -12.56 13.91 14.82
CA VAL A 171 -11.30 13.14 14.85
C VAL A 171 -10.18 13.97 15.47
N ASN A 172 -10.31 15.31 15.41
CA ASN A 172 -9.47 16.32 16.05
C ASN A 172 -7.96 16.22 15.77
N LEU A 173 -7.54 15.39 14.81
CA LEU A 173 -6.15 14.97 14.67
C LEU A 173 -5.31 15.89 13.76
N TRP A 174 -5.92 16.50 12.74
CA TRP A 174 -5.20 17.23 11.68
C TRP A 174 -5.71 18.66 11.51
N TYR A 175 -4.76 19.60 11.55
CA TYR A 175 -4.99 21.02 11.45
C TYR A 175 -4.13 21.63 10.33
N LEU A 176 -4.65 22.65 9.64
CA LEU A 176 -3.89 23.46 8.70
C LEU A 176 -3.72 24.88 9.25
N VAL A 177 -2.49 25.38 9.30
CA VAL A 177 -2.20 26.80 9.51
C VAL A 177 -1.93 27.45 8.16
N ARG A 178 -2.63 28.53 7.87
CA ARG A 178 -2.39 29.42 6.73
C ARG A 178 -1.97 30.78 7.25
N ILE A 179 -0.81 31.27 6.82
CA ILE A 179 -0.35 32.63 7.09
C ILE A 179 -0.42 33.43 5.79
N PHE A 180 -1.07 34.60 5.83
CA PHE A 180 -1.24 35.48 4.70
C PHE A 180 -0.71 36.89 4.99
N TRP A 181 0.12 37.38 4.08
CA TRP A 181 0.60 38.76 4.04
C TRP A 181 0.09 39.43 2.76
N PRO A 182 -0.68 40.54 2.81
CA PRO A 182 -1.32 41.15 1.64
C PRO A 182 -0.38 41.59 0.50
N HIS A 183 0.92 41.74 0.80
CA HIS A 183 1.95 42.08 -0.19
C HIS A 183 2.73 40.87 -0.73
N GLN A 184 2.42 39.67 -0.26
CA GLN A 184 2.95 38.41 -0.79
C GLN A 184 1.88 37.72 -1.64
N LYS A 185 2.28 37.18 -2.79
CA LYS A 185 1.37 36.54 -3.73
C LYS A 185 0.92 35.16 -3.26
N ASP A 186 1.79 34.48 -2.53
CA ASP A 186 1.61 33.09 -2.07
C ASP A 186 1.36 33.07 -0.56
N HIS A 187 0.59 32.09 -0.09
CA HIS A 187 0.31 31.88 1.33
C HIS A 187 1.30 30.86 1.91
N GLU A 188 1.79 31.09 3.13
CA GLU A 188 2.53 30.06 3.84
C GLU A 188 1.55 29.07 4.45
N TRP A 189 1.75 27.77 4.22
CA TRP A 189 0.89 26.70 4.70
C TRP A 189 1.69 25.68 5.50
N TYR A 190 1.14 25.23 6.62
CA TYR A 190 1.73 24.23 7.49
C TYR A 190 0.67 23.21 7.92
N HIS A 191 0.99 21.92 7.84
CA HIS A 191 0.11 20.83 8.29
C HIS A 191 0.53 20.40 9.69
N LEU A 192 -0.31 20.66 10.69
CA LEU A 192 -0.10 20.26 12.08
C LEU A 192 -0.90 19.00 12.40
N GLN A 193 -0.36 18.19 13.31
CA GLN A 193 -1.04 17.04 13.91
C GLN A 193 -0.93 17.10 15.43
N THR A 194 -2.05 16.93 16.12
CA THR A 194 -2.11 16.75 17.58
C THR A 194 -1.53 15.39 17.96
N ILE A 195 -0.91 15.26 19.13
CA ILE A 195 -0.45 13.96 19.63
C ILE A 195 -1.54 13.25 20.44
N SER A 196 -2.37 14.01 21.15
CA SER A 196 -3.43 13.49 22.04
C SER A 196 -4.83 14.00 21.64
N PRO A 197 -5.36 13.65 20.46
CA PRO A 197 -6.56 14.27 19.87
C PRO A 197 -7.82 14.21 20.77
N GLU A 198 -7.93 13.20 21.63
CA GLU A 198 -9.08 13.03 22.55
C GLU A 198 -9.13 14.08 23.68
N ILE A 199 -8.00 14.74 24.00
CA ILE A 199 -7.88 15.69 25.12
C ILE A 199 -7.28 17.05 24.73
N GLN A 200 -6.61 17.14 23.57
CA GLN A 200 -5.86 18.31 23.12
C GLN A 200 -6.64 19.06 22.02
N LYS A 201 -7.01 20.32 22.26
CA LYS A 201 -7.54 21.23 21.22
C LYS A 201 -6.52 22.32 20.88
N LEU A 202 -6.35 22.62 19.59
CA LEU A 202 -5.58 23.77 19.12
C LEU A 202 -6.53 24.91 18.75
N SER A 203 -6.18 26.14 19.12
CA SER A 203 -6.97 27.35 18.84
C SER A 203 -6.09 28.59 18.60
N LEU A 204 -6.70 29.67 18.10
CA LEU A 204 -6.08 30.98 17.95
C LEU A 204 -6.66 31.98 18.95
N ASP A 205 -5.78 32.70 19.67
CA ASP A 205 -6.17 33.83 20.51
C ASP A 205 -5.60 35.15 19.98
N SER A 206 -6.46 36.16 19.88
CA SER A 206 -6.09 37.55 19.58
C SER A 206 -5.18 38.19 20.64
N SER A 207 -5.19 37.70 21.89
CA SER A 207 -4.26 38.12 22.95
C SER A 207 -2.85 37.55 22.77
N PHE A 208 -2.73 36.43 22.05
CA PHE A 208 -1.48 35.71 21.76
C PHE A 208 -1.23 35.58 20.23
N PRO A 209 -1.06 36.69 19.50
CA PRO A 209 -1.08 36.68 18.03
C PRO A 209 0.14 36.03 17.34
N ASN A 210 1.14 35.59 18.10
CA ASN A 210 2.38 35.01 17.57
C ASN A 210 2.35 33.48 17.41
N GLY A 211 1.25 32.82 17.79
CA GLY A 211 1.18 31.36 17.78
C GLY A 211 -0.20 30.79 18.07
N ILE A 212 -0.22 29.54 18.55
CA ILE A 212 -1.45 28.84 18.92
C ILE A 212 -1.58 28.70 20.44
N VAL A 213 -2.82 28.54 20.88
CA VAL A 213 -3.15 28.11 22.23
C VAL A 213 -3.55 26.63 22.19
N ILE A 214 -2.89 25.83 23.03
CA ILE A 214 -3.11 24.38 23.18
C ILE A 214 -3.86 24.16 24.50
N THR A 215 -5.11 23.72 24.44
CA THR A 215 -5.91 23.38 25.63
C THR A 215 -5.89 21.87 25.85
N GLU A 216 -5.54 21.44 27.05
CA GLU A 216 -5.46 20.03 27.45
C GLU A 216 -6.27 19.83 28.75
N GLY A 217 -7.53 19.41 28.59
CA GLY A 217 -8.48 19.33 29.69
C GLY A 217 -8.80 20.70 30.30
N GLN A 218 -8.20 21.01 31.45
CA GLN A 218 -8.26 22.34 32.10
C GLN A 218 -6.97 23.16 31.93
N GLU A 219 -5.88 22.54 31.49
CA GLU A 219 -4.61 23.25 31.27
C GLU A 219 -4.64 24.00 29.93
N THR A 220 -3.90 25.10 29.86
CA THR A 220 -3.77 25.93 28.66
C THR A 220 -2.31 26.32 28.48
N HIS A 221 -1.75 25.97 27.32
CA HIS A 221 -0.33 26.10 26.98
C HIS A 221 -0.19 26.94 25.71
N SER A 222 0.51 28.08 25.79
CA SER A 222 0.70 29.00 24.65
C SER A 222 1.99 28.68 23.91
N CYS A 223 1.91 28.36 22.60
CA CYS A 223 3.06 27.99 21.78
C CYS A 223 3.35 29.03 20.68
N GLU A 224 4.49 29.72 20.77
CA GLU A 224 4.92 30.76 19.83
C GLU A 224 5.49 30.14 18.53
N LEU A 225 4.75 30.25 17.43
CA LEU A 225 5.07 29.54 16.18
C LEU A 225 5.56 30.44 15.03
N TRP A 226 5.09 31.69 14.96
CA TRP A 226 5.31 32.59 13.81
C TRP A 226 5.72 34.02 14.20
N ALA A 227 6.35 34.19 15.37
CA ALA A 227 6.84 35.48 15.84
C ALA A 227 7.89 36.14 14.92
N SER A 228 7.98 37.46 15.04
CA SER A 228 8.76 38.34 14.16
C SER A 228 10.29 38.26 14.35
N ASN A 229 10.73 37.73 15.50
CA ASN A 229 12.12 37.42 15.85
C ASN A 229 12.61 36.11 15.21
N GLY A 230 11.80 35.05 15.17
CA GLY A 230 12.13 33.77 14.55
C GLY A 230 10.99 32.75 14.61
N ALA A 231 10.27 32.56 13.50
CA ALA A 231 9.16 31.62 13.40
C ALA A 231 9.62 30.15 13.54
N GLU A 232 9.34 29.51 14.67
CA GLU A 232 9.68 28.11 14.96
C GLU A 232 9.15 27.17 13.86
N ILE A 233 7.88 27.33 13.47
CA ILE A 233 7.22 26.49 12.46
C ILE A 233 7.93 26.54 11.11
N LYS A 234 8.51 27.70 10.78
CA LYS A 234 9.25 27.94 9.54
C LYS A 234 10.63 27.32 9.60
N LEU A 235 11.36 27.50 10.71
CA LEU A 235 12.64 26.83 10.96
C LEU A 235 12.49 25.30 10.97
N ALA A 236 11.40 24.77 11.53
CA ALA A 236 11.05 23.36 11.50
C ALA A 236 10.77 22.84 10.08
N SER A 237 10.10 23.63 9.23
CA SER A 237 9.85 23.28 7.82
C SER A 237 11.13 23.10 6.98
N PHE A 238 12.24 23.73 7.38
CA PHE A 238 13.55 23.51 6.73
C PHE A 238 14.25 22.21 7.15
N LYS A 239 13.79 21.53 8.23
CA LYS A 239 14.36 20.24 8.69
C LYS A 239 14.03 19.06 7.76
N LYS A 240 13.04 19.19 6.86
CA LYS A 240 12.63 18.19 5.84
C LYS A 240 12.38 16.77 6.39
N LYS A 241 11.93 16.65 7.65
CA LYS A 241 11.52 15.37 8.24
C LYS A 241 10.00 15.21 8.11
N PRO A 242 9.47 14.01 7.80
CA PRO A 242 8.02 13.80 7.66
C PRO A 242 7.23 14.21 8.90
N TYR A 243 7.84 14.04 10.07
CA TYR A 243 7.37 14.53 11.36
C TYR A 243 8.48 15.37 12.01
N THR A 244 8.12 16.54 12.54
CA THR A 244 8.99 17.36 13.39
C THR A 244 8.17 17.84 14.58
N LEU A 245 8.67 17.59 15.80
CA LEU A 245 8.03 18.09 17.02
C LEU A 245 8.16 19.62 17.12
N LEU A 246 7.12 20.24 17.69
CA LEU A 246 7.00 21.65 18.06
C LEU A 246 6.32 21.73 19.44
N CYS A 247 6.28 22.92 20.04
CA CYS A 247 5.46 23.20 21.23
C CYS A 247 5.74 22.23 22.39
N ASP A 248 6.99 22.15 22.86
CA ASP A 248 7.42 21.25 23.95
C ASP A 248 6.97 19.79 23.76
N GLU A 249 7.18 19.30 22.53
CA GLU A 249 6.80 17.97 22.05
C GLU A 249 5.30 17.64 22.08
N LYS A 250 4.41 18.65 22.15
CA LYS A 250 2.94 18.45 22.17
C LYS A 250 2.28 18.28 20.80
N ILE A 251 2.90 18.75 19.71
CA ILE A 251 2.37 18.60 18.34
C ILE A 251 3.45 18.23 17.32
N TYR A 252 3.03 17.67 16.18
CA TYR A 252 3.87 17.46 15.01
C TYR A 252 3.57 18.45 13.88
N LEU A 253 4.61 19.11 13.37
CA LEU A 253 4.61 19.58 11.98
C LEU A 253 4.81 18.39 11.04
N ARG A 254 3.78 18.10 10.25
CA ARG A 254 3.80 17.12 9.16
C ARG A 254 4.37 17.76 7.90
N GLN A 255 5.35 17.12 7.25
CA GLN A 255 6.00 17.64 6.04
C GLN A 255 5.88 16.66 4.88
N LYS A 256 5.57 17.21 3.69
CA LYS A 256 5.59 16.46 2.44
C LYS A 256 7.05 16.18 2.05
N ILE A 257 7.33 14.92 1.78
CA ILE A 257 8.65 14.39 1.46
C ILE A 257 8.55 13.41 0.29
N GLU A 258 9.67 13.09 -0.35
CA GLU A 258 9.72 12.02 -1.35
C GLU A 258 9.73 10.67 -0.63
N GLY A 259 8.69 9.85 -0.85
CA GLY A 259 8.61 8.49 -0.36
C GLY A 259 9.40 7.53 -1.24
N TYR A 260 9.94 6.49 -0.63
CA TYR A 260 10.71 5.48 -1.33
C TYR A 260 9.82 4.72 -2.32
N ARG A 261 10.40 4.45 -3.50
CA ARG A 261 9.81 3.65 -4.59
C ARG A 261 10.71 2.46 -4.86
N THR A 262 10.20 1.40 -5.47
CA THR A 262 11.08 0.33 -5.96
C THR A 262 11.71 0.75 -7.29
N THR A 263 12.89 0.22 -7.65
CA THR A 263 13.56 0.56 -8.92
C THR A 263 12.65 0.23 -10.13
N LYS A 264 11.85 -0.83 -10.01
CA LYS A 264 10.81 -1.21 -10.96
C LYS A 264 9.73 -0.13 -11.08
N GLU A 265 9.19 0.37 -9.96
CA GLU A 265 8.21 1.46 -9.97
C GLU A 265 8.78 2.76 -10.53
N TRP A 266 9.99 3.15 -10.13
CA TRP A 266 10.62 4.39 -10.60
C TRP A 266 10.78 4.43 -12.13
N VAL A 267 11.23 3.32 -12.73
CA VAL A 267 11.34 3.21 -14.20
C VAL A 267 9.96 3.28 -14.87
N VAL A 268 8.97 2.53 -14.38
CA VAL A 268 7.61 2.53 -14.95
C VAL A 268 6.95 3.91 -14.85
N GLU A 269 7.12 4.61 -13.72
CA GLU A 269 6.53 5.93 -13.50
C GLU A 269 7.27 7.03 -14.24
N PHE A 270 8.60 6.98 -14.34
CA PHE A 270 9.36 7.89 -15.19
C PHE A 270 8.91 7.80 -16.66
N LEU A 271 8.79 6.58 -17.18
CA LEU A 271 8.34 6.35 -18.55
C LEU A 271 6.90 6.83 -18.78
N ARG A 272 5.99 6.59 -17.82
CA ARG A 272 4.58 7.00 -17.94
C ARG A 272 4.36 8.51 -17.76
N ASP A 273 4.99 9.13 -16.76
CA ASP A 273 4.75 10.52 -16.38
C ASP A 273 5.63 11.52 -17.18
N ARG A 274 6.62 11.06 -17.98
CA ARG A 274 7.48 11.94 -18.81
C ARG A 274 7.56 11.60 -20.31
N VAL A 275 7.12 10.42 -20.77
CA VAL A 275 7.20 10.07 -22.22
C VAL A 275 5.81 10.04 -22.85
N TRP A 276 5.59 10.85 -23.89
CA TRP A 276 4.35 10.84 -24.66
C TRP A 276 4.23 9.49 -25.39
N GLY A 277 3.25 8.67 -24.98
CA GLY A 277 3.09 7.29 -25.46
C GLY A 277 3.71 6.22 -24.54
N GLY A 278 4.17 6.60 -23.34
CA GLY A 278 4.86 5.71 -22.39
C GLY A 278 4.11 4.43 -21.99
N GLU A 279 2.79 4.37 -22.13
CA GLU A 279 2.00 3.14 -21.95
C GLU A 279 2.52 1.98 -22.82
N ALA A 280 2.87 2.26 -24.08
CA ALA A 280 3.40 1.27 -25.02
C ALA A 280 4.86 0.87 -24.71
N ILE A 281 5.65 1.79 -24.14
CA ILE A 281 7.07 1.52 -23.82
C ILE A 281 7.20 0.59 -22.61
N THR A 282 6.16 0.51 -21.74
CA THR A 282 6.16 -0.46 -20.63
C THR A 282 6.34 -1.91 -21.11
N GLU A 283 5.83 -2.27 -22.29
CA GLU A 283 5.90 -3.64 -22.81
C GLU A 283 7.32 -4.09 -23.18
N LEU A 284 8.21 -3.16 -23.53
CA LEU A 284 9.63 -3.48 -23.76
C LEU A 284 10.36 -3.83 -22.45
N VAL A 285 9.87 -3.34 -21.31
CA VAL A 285 10.47 -3.57 -19.98
C VAL A 285 9.90 -4.83 -19.30
N LYS A 286 8.67 -5.26 -19.66
CA LYS A 286 8.01 -6.45 -19.09
C LYS A 286 8.78 -7.75 -19.37
N ASN A 287 9.07 -8.00 -20.64
CA ASN A 287 9.61 -9.26 -21.17
C ASN A 287 10.90 -9.74 -20.48
N THR A 288 11.67 -8.81 -19.88
CA THR A 288 12.96 -9.08 -19.23
C THR A 288 12.90 -9.14 -17.70
N LEU A 289 11.78 -8.73 -17.07
CA LEU A 289 11.72 -8.48 -15.62
C LEU A 289 10.50 -9.07 -14.88
N TYR A 290 9.51 -9.63 -15.59
CA TYR A 290 8.22 -10.02 -15.00
C TYR A 290 7.64 -11.38 -15.45
N LYS A 291 8.45 -12.28 -16.02
CA LYS A 291 8.03 -13.66 -16.27
C LYS A 291 7.49 -14.33 -14.99
N ASP A 292 6.45 -15.14 -15.13
CA ASP A 292 5.78 -15.81 -14.02
C ASP A 292 6.75 -16.61 -13.14
N ARG A 293 6.93 -16.10 -11.91
CA ARG A 293 7.78 -16.67 -10.86
C ARG A 293 7.12 -16.62 -9.48
N TYR A 294 5.79 -16.44 -9.46
CA TYR A 294 5.01 -16.30 -8.23
C TYR A 294 4.00 -17.44 -8.03
N LEU A 295 3.89 -18.39 -8.97
CA LEU A 295 3.25 -19.68 -8.67
C LEU A 295 4.09 -20.38 -7.59
N ILE A 296 3.42 -20.79 -6.52
CA ILE A 296 3.99 -21.59 -5.44
C ILE A 296 3.27 -22.92 -5.49
N ASP A 297 3.97 -23.94 -5.97
CA ASP A 297 3.48 -25.31 -6.04
C ASP A 297 3.72 -26.03 -4.70
N ALA A 298 2.72 -26.73 -4.20
CA ALA A 298 2.83 -27.49 -2.96
C ALA A 298 3.63 -28.79 -3.14
N LYS A 299 4.52 -29.08 -2.19
CA LYS A 299 4.88 -30.46 -1.87
C LYS A 299 3.82 -31.02 -0.92
N VAL A 300 2.73 -31.52 -1.50
CA VAL A 300 1.71 -32.29 -0.78
C VAL A 300 2.30 -33.65 -0.40
N SER A 301 2.12 -34.09 0.86
CA SER A 301 2.62 -35.38 1.32
C SER A 301 1.59 -36.12 2.17
N ASP A 302 1.36 -37.39 1.82
CA ASP A 302 0.53 -38.32 2.59
C ASP A 302 1.31 -39.05 3.71
N THR A 303 2.60 -38.72 3.91
CA THR A 303 3.50 -39.38 4.87
C THR A 303 4.17 -38.43 5.87
N ALA A 304 3.82 -37.13 5.86
CA ALA A 304 4.33 -36.18 6.85
C ALA A 304 3.63 -36.32 8.21
N GLU A 305 4.34 -36.03 9.30
CA GLU A 305 3.69 -35.84 10.61
C GLU A 305 2.93 -34.50 10.60
N ALA A 306 1.65 -34.55 11.01
CA ALA A 306 0.78 -33.39 10.99
C ALA A 306 1.12 -32.40 12.11
N ALA A 307 1.41 -31.15 11.73
CA ALA A 307 1.48 -30.03 12.66
C ALA A 307 0.19 -29.94 13.50
N THR A 308 0.34 -29.91 14.84
CA THR A 308 -0.81 -29.81 15.76
C THR A 308 -1.53 -28.47 15.57
N SER A 309 -2.74 -28.51 15.00
CA SER A 309 -3.57 -27.33 14.75
C SER A 309 -4.06 -26.68 16.05
N ALA A 310 -4.56 -25.44 15.94
CA ALA A 310 -5.27 -24.84 17.07
C ALA A 310 -6.54 -25.67 17.33
N LYS A 311 -6.64 -26.31 18.50
CA LYS A 311 -7.79 -27.15 18.85
C LYS A 311 -9.09 -26.38 18.62
N ARG A 312 -9.96 -26.89 17.72
CA ARG A 312 -11.27 -26.32 17.39
C ARG A 312 -12.01 -25.93 18.67
N GLY A 313 -12.22 -24.63 18.85
CA GLY A 313 -12.63 -24.07 20.13
C GLY A 313 -12.85 -22.57 20.08
N TYR A 314 -13.46 -22.04 21.15
CA TYR A 314 -13.87 -20.65 21.23
C TYR A 314 -12.68 -19.68 21.17
N GLY A 315 -12.70 -18.79 20.17
CA GLY A 315 -11.70 -17.73 19.99
C GLY A 315 -10.68 -17.92 18.85
N ILE A 316 -10.81 -18.96 18.03
CA ILE A 316 -10.06 -19.23 16.78
C ILE A 316 -11.04 -19.11 15.60
N PRO A 317 -10.64 -18.61 14.41
CA PRO A 317 -11.53 -18.53 13.25
C PRO A 317 -11.98 -19.91 12.73
N GLN A 318 -13.06 -19.94 11.93
CA GLN A 318 -13.57 -21.17 11.31
C GLN A 318 -12.63 -21.66 10.19
N ALA A 319 -12.27 -22.94 10.26
CA ALA A 319 -11.48 -23.62 9.24
C ALA A 319 -12.23 -23.71 7.89
N ALA A 320 -11.49 -23.83 6.79
CA ALA A 320 -12.05 -23.86 5.45
C ALA A 320 -12.97 -25.08 5.22
N VAL A 321 -14.08 -24.88 4.51
CA VAL A 321 -15.00 -25.97 4.13
C VAL A 321 -14.45 -26.78 2.95
N LEU A 322 -13.65 -27.79 3.26
CA LEU A 322 -12.96 -28.67 2.30
C LEU A 322 -13.81 -29.86 1.83
N ALA A 323 -13.47 -30.41 0.66
CA ALA A 323 -13.95 -31.71 0.21
C ALA A 323 -13.40 -32.84 1.12
N PRO A 324 -14.15 -33.94 1.37
CA PRO A 324 -13.78 -34.97 2.35
C PRO A 324 -12.36 -35.53 2.21
N GLU A 325 -11.92 -35.78 0.99
CA GLU A 325 -10.62 -36.34 0.62
C GLU A 325 -9.44 -35.39 0.88
N TYR A 326 -9.70 -34.10 1.11
CA TYR A 326 -8.69 -33.11 1.52
C TYR A 326 -8.68 -32.83 3.03
N GLN A 327 -9.64 -33.34 3.81
CA GLN A 327 -9.78 -33.02 5.24
C GLN A 327 -8.61 -33.48 6.13
N SER A 328 -7.69 -34.31 5.62
CA SER A 328 -6.45 -34.71 6.30
C SER A 328 -5.18 -34.47 5.46
N LYS A 329 -5.27 -33.72 4.35
CA LYS A 329 -4.13 -33.48 3.45
C LYS A 329 -3.17 -32.45 4.05
N LEU A 330 -1.88 -32.75 3.98
CA LEU A 330 -0.81 -31.94 4.54
C LEU A 330 0.03 -31.29 3.43
N VAL A 331 0.37 -30.01 3.64
CA VAL A 331 1.19 -29.18 2.74
C VAL A 331 2.41 -28.62 3.47
N GLN A 332 3.58 -28.67 2.82
CA GLN A 332 4.77 -27.96 3.30
C GLN A 332 4.67 -26.48 2.94
N ALA A 333 4.61 -25.62 3.96
CA ALA A 333 4.46 -24.17 3.81
C ALA A 333 5.81 -23.47 3.47
N GLU A 334 6.50 -23.93 2.42
CA GLU A 334 7.90 -23.58 2.15
C GLU A 334 8.19 -22.08 2.03
N GLU A 335 7.25 -21.28 1.53
CA GLU A 335 7.41 -19.83 1.38
C GLU A 335 6.84 -18.99 2.54
N LEU A 336 6.23 -19.61 3.56
CA LEU A 336 5.68 -18.90 4.73
C LEU A 336 6.81 -18.29 5.58
N GLY A 337 6.77 -16.97 5.79
CA GLY A 337 7.79 -16.25 6.56
C GLY A 337 7.46 -16.02 8.06
N ILE A 338 6.22 -16.27 8.47
CA ILE A 338 5.76 -16.13 9.88
C ILE A 338 5.92 -17.48 10.60
N ALA A 339 6.49 -17.46 11.80
CA ALA A 339 6.64 -18.67 12.60
C ALA A 339 5.30 -19.12 13.21
N ILE A 340 4.93 -20.39 13.01
CA ILE A 340 3.75 -20.99 13.64
C ILE A 340 4.08 -21.49 15.06
N LYS A 341 3.12 -21.38 15.98
CA LYS A 341 3.24 -21.83 17.37
C LYS A 341 3.22 -23.36 17.45
N ASN A 342 4.19 -23.94 18.15
CA ASN A 342 4.36 -25.39 18.36
C ASN A 342 4.53 -26.21 17.07
N VAL A 343 4.99 -25.57 15.99
CA VAL A 343 5.30 -26.21 14.70
C VAL A 343 6.73 -25.81 14.28
N LYS A 344 7.48 -26.74 13.70
CA LYS A 344 8.82 -26.50 13.14
C LYS A 344 8.74 -26.14 11.64
N PRO A 345 9.70 -25.38 11.07
CA PRO A 345 9.67 -24.98 9.66
C PRO A 345 9.62 -26.13 8.63
N GLU A 346 10.05 -27.34 9.02
CA GLU A 346 10.05 -28.56 8.22
C GLU A 346 8.76 -29.41 8.34
N GLU A 347 7.90 -29.11 9.30
CA GLU A 347 6.65 -29.85 9.55
C GLU A 347 5.53 -29.36 8.60
N ALA A 348 4.70 -30.29 8.14
CA ALA A 348 3.61 -29.98 7.22
C ALA A 348 2.33 -29.59 7.97
N VAL A 349 1.62 -28.58 7.46
CA VAL A 349 0.35 -28.10 8.01
C VAL A 349 -0.82 -28.68 7.24
N GLN A 350 -1.93 -28.91 7.94
CA GLN A 350 -3.18 -29.36 7.32
C GLN A 350 -3.80 -28.20 6.51
N LEU A 351 -4.23 -28.50 5.28
CA LEU A 351 -4.93 -27.52 4.45
C LEU A 351 -6.19 -26.99 5.17
N GLY A 352 -6.47 -25.69 5.03
CA GLY A 352 -7.69 -25.06 5.52
C GLY A 352 -7.83 -24.83 7.03
N GLU A 353 -7.04 -25.50 7.87
CA GLU A 353 -7.06 -25.34 9.33
C GLU A 353 -6.29 -24.09 9.79
N TRP A 354 -6.67 -23.52 10.94
CA TRP A 354 -6.03 -22.33 11.51
C TRP A 354 -4.99 -22.68 12.59
N TYR A 355 -3.83 -22.05 12.47
CA TYR A 355 -2.67 -22.24 13.34
C TYR A 355 -2.29 -20.93 14.03
N PRO A 356 -1.94 -20.89 15.33
CA PRO A 356 -1.60 -19.62 16.00
C PRO A 356 -0.19 -19.17 15.61
N ALA A 357 0.02 -17.87 15.40
CA ALA A 357 1.36 -17.34 15.17
C ALA A 357 2.20 -17.35 16.47
N LYS A 358 3.48 -17.72 16.37
CA LYS A 358 4.34 -18.11 17.53
C LYS A 358 4.58 -16.99 18.54
N ASN A 359 4.67 -15.75 18.06
CA ASN A 359 4.95 -14.56 18.89
C ASN A 359 3.77 -13.57 18.97
N HIS A 360 2.64 -13.84 18.28
CA HIS A 360 1.61 -12.84 18.00
C HIS A 360 0.23 -13.31 18.48
N SER A 361 -0.21 -12.78 19.63
CA SER A 361 -1.46 -13.23 20.27
C SER A 361 -2.69 -12.69 19.55
N GLY A 362 -3.64 -13.56 19.20
CA GLY A 362 -4.82 -13.20 18.42
C GLY A 362 -4.57 -13.15 16.91
N VAL A 363 -3.43 -13.68 16.44
CA VAL A 363 -3.09 -13.78 15.01
C VAL A 363 -2.97 -15.25 14.63
N PHE A 364 -3.63 -15.64 13.54
CA PHE A 364 -3.71 -17.01 13.06
C PHE A 364 -3.29 -17.10 11.59
N ILE A 365 -2.67 -18.20 11.19
CA ILE A 365 -2.19 -18.49 9.84
C ILE A 365 -2.93 -19.71 9.30
N SER A 366 -3.24 -19.73 8.00
CA SER A 366 -3.72 -20.91 7.29
C SER A 366 -3.16 -20.97 5.87
N VAL A 367 -3.19 -22.16 5.27
CA VAL A 367 -2.70 -22.46 3.92
C VAL A 367 -3.80 -23.19 3.16
N LEU A 368 -4.08 -22.77 1.93
CA LEU A 368 -5.14 -23.39 1.11
C LEU A 368 -4.81 -23.37 -0.39
N GLU A 369 -5.09 -24.50 -1.04
CA GLU A 369 -5.21 -24.65 -2.49
C GLU A 369 -6.69 -24.64 -2.86
N ALA A 370 -7.07 -24.00 -3.98
CA ALA A 370 -8.48 -23.86 -4.33
C ALA A 370 -9.13 -25.17 -4.81
N GLU A 371 -8.33 -26.20 -5.14
CA GLU A 371 -8.82 -27.55 -5.44
C GLU A 371 -9.34 -28.30 -4.21
N ALA A 372 -8.82 -28.00 -3.01
CA ALA A 372 -9.23 -28.67 -1.77
C ALA A 372 -10.64 -28.25 -1.28
N ILE A 373 -11.20 -27.18 -1.85
CA ILE A 373 -12.48 -26.58 -1.44
C ILE A 373 -13.64 -27.51 -1.80
N SER A 374 -14.64 -27.59 -0.92
CA SER A 374 -15.84 -28.41 -1.15
C SER A 374 -16.53 -28.13 -2.48
N GLU A 375 -16.91 -29.21 -3.16
CA GLU A 375 -17.60 -29.18 -4.46
C GLU A 375 -18.93 -28.39 -4.43
N GLU A 376 -19.61 -28.30 -3.28
CA GLU A 376 -20.78 -27.44 -3.08
C GLU A 376 -20.42 -25.96 -3.31
N ILE A 377 -19.34 -25.48 -2.67
CA ILE A 377 -18.86 -24.10 -2.84
C ILE A 377 -18.38 -23.87 -4.27
N LEU A 378 -17.57 -24.79 -4.83
CA LEU A 378 -17.02 -24.67 -6.18
C LEU A 378 -18.11 -24.64 -7.28
N LYS A 379 -19.22 -25.35 -7.10
CA LYS A 379 -20.36 -25.39 -8.05
C LYS A 379 -21.45 -24.34 -7.75
N SER A 380 -21.47 -23.74 -6.56
CA SER A 380 -22.45 -22.70 -6.21
C SER A 380 -22.41 -21.51 -7.19
N HIS A 381 -23.56 -20.88 -7.47
CA HIS A 381 -23.64 -19.66 -8.30
C HIS A 381 -23.14 -19.81 -9.77
N GLY A 382 -23.10 -21.04 -10.30
CA GLY A 382 -22.58 -21.35 -11.65
C GLY A 382 -23.25 -20.67 -12.85
N HIS A 383 -24.28 -19.84 -12.65
CA HIS A 383 -24.90 -19.03 -13.69
C HIS A 383 -24.17 -17.69 -13.96
N TYR A 384 -23.32 -17.22 -13.03
CA TYR A 384 -22.40 -16.10 -13.26
C TYR A 384 -20.95 -16.38 -12.84
N VAL A 385 -20.72 -17.36 -11.97
CA VAL A 385 -19.38 -17.75 -11.49
C VAL A 385 -18.84 -18.91 -12.31
N LYS A 386 -17.66 -18.73 -12.92
CA LYS A 386 -17.01 -19.75 -13.76
C LYS A 386 -16.26 -20.79 -12.92
N GLY A 387 -16.06 -21.98 -13.50
CA GLY A 387 -15.17 -23.00 -12.95
C GLY A 387 -13.70 -22.55 -12.96
N LEU A 388 -12.92 -23.10 -12.03
CA LEU A 388 -11.50 -22.76 -11.86
C LEU A 388 -10.59 -23.54 -12.83
N GLY A 389 -9.59 -22.87 -13.39
CA GLY A 389 -8.55 -23.52 -14.19
C GLY A 389 -7.56 -24.34 -13.35
N PRO A 390 -6.80 -25.28 -13.94
CA PRO A 390 -5.89 -26.16 -13.18
C PRO A 390 -4.82 -25.41 -12.39
N VAL A 391 -4.25 -24.33 -12.95
CA VAL A 391 -3.17 -23.57 -12.29
C VAL A 391 -3.66 -22.78 -11.07
N GLU A 392 -4.88 -22.24 -11.08
CA GLU A 392 -5.43 -21.53 -9.90
C GLU A 392 -6.07 -22.48 -8.88
N LYS A 393 -6.33 -23.74 -9.29
CA LYS A 393 -6.71 -24.85 -8.42
C LYS A 393 -5.54 -25.29 -7.52
N SER A 394 -4.37 -25.55 -8.11
CA SER A 394 -3.16 -26.02 -7.41
C SER A 394 -2.29 -24.91 -6.81
N ALA A 395 -2.61 -23.63 -7.07
CA ALA A 395 -1.88 -22.50 -6.52
C ALA A 395 -2.01 -22.44 -4.99
N VAL A 396 -0.89 -22.48 -4.26
CA VAL A 396 -0.87 -22.34 -2.80
C VAL A 396 -1.16 -20.89 -2.40
N ASN A 397 -2.08 -20.70 -1.46
CA ASN A 397 -2.46 -19.38 -0.93
C ASN A 397 -2.19 -19.32 0.58
N TYR A 398 -1.65 -18.19 1.04
CA TYR A 398 -1.35 -17.95 2.45
C TYR A 398 -2.34 -16.95 3.03
N LEU A 399 -3.05 -17.35 4.08
CA LEU A 399 -4.03 -16.50 4.75
C LEU A 399 -3.63 -16.22 6.19
N ILE A 400 -3.98 -15.03 6.66
CA ILE A 400 -3.72 -14.57 8.02
C ILE A 400 -4.96 -13.87 8.58
N ALA A 401 -5.40 -14.29 9.75
CA ALA A 401 -6.57 -13.76 10.45
C ALA A 401 -6.17 -13.01 11.73
N PHE A 402 -6.77 -11.85 11.94
CA PHE A 402 -6.60 -11.02 13.13
C PHE A 402 -7.90 -10.99 13.95
N ASP A 403 -7.80 -11.31 15.24
CA ASP A 403 -8.90 -11.21 16.21
C ASP A 403 -9.22 -9.74 16.49
N MET A 404 -10.28 -9.21 15.89
CA MET A 404 -10.61 -7.78 15.95
C MET A 404 -11.26 -7.35 17.28
N THR A 405 -11.32 -8.25 18.27
CA THR A 405 -11.49 -7.86 19.68
C THR A 405 -10.19 -7.31 20.31
N ARG A 406 -9.03 -7.63 19.72
CA ARG A 406 -7.68 -7.33 20.24
C ARG A 406 -6.93 -6.24 19.50
N PHE A 407 -7.37 -5.86 18.31
CA PHE A 407 -6.66 -4.92 17.44
C PHE A 407 -7.60 -3.85 16.90
N ASP A 408 -7.08 -2.62 16.82
CA ASP A 408 -7.67 -1.53 16.05
C ASP A 408 -6.99 -1.45 14.68
N LEU A 409 -7.79 -1.43 13.60
CA LEU A 409 -7.31 -1.24 12.24
C LEU A 409 -7.27 0.25 11.92
N ASN A 410 -6.19 0.70 11.26
CA ASN A 410 -6.01 2.07 10.80
C ASN A 410 -5.52 2.07 9.33
N PHE A 411 -5.74 3.18 8.62
CA PHE A 411 -5.35 3.35 7.21
C PHE A 411 -4.57 4.65 7.01
N ALA A 412 -3.52 4.60 6.18
CA ALA A 412 -2.73 5.76 5.82
C ALA A 412 -2.43 5.83 4.32
N VAL A 413 -2.48 7.03 3.75
CA VAL A 413 -2.00 7.29 2.39
C VAL A 413 -0.46 7.29 2.34
N GLY A 414 0.08 6.84 1.21
CA GLY A 414 1.51 6.99 0.92
C GLY A 414 1.89 8.45 0.71
N THR A 415 3.18 8.76 0.53
CA THR A 415 3.61 10.13 0.17
C THR A 415 3.01 10.64 -1.14
N GLU A 416 2.40 9.76 -1.93
CA GLU A 416 1.97 10.01 -3.29
C GLU A 416 0.72 9.23 -3.69
N HIS A 417 0.65 7.93 -3.39
CA HIS A 417 -0.48 7.09 -3.81
C HIS A 417 -1.55 6.99 -2.71
N PRO A 418 -2.85 6.99 -3.09
CA PRO A 418 -3.37 6.69 -4.43
C PRO A 418 -3.17 7.75 -5.53
N ARG A 419 -2.97 9.03 -5.17
CA ARG A 419 -3.25 10.27 -5.96
C ARG A 419 -4.76 10.52 -6.14
N VAL A 420 -5.15 11.78 -6.41
CA VAL A 420 -6.56 12.22 -6.48
C VAL A 420 -7.01 12.76 -7.86
N GLY A 421 -6.07 13.12 -8.75
CA GLY A 421 -6.39 13.57 -10.11
C GLY A 421 -7.03 12.51 -11.02
N TRP A 422 -7.21 12.87 -12.29
CA TRP A 422 -7.82 12.02 -13.31
C TRP A 422 -7.06 10.70 -13.56
N SER A 423 -7.77 9.57 -13.43
CA SER A 423 -7.29 8.28 -13.94
C SER A 423 -7.23 8.22 -15.47
N GLY A 424 -6.24 7.51 -16.02
CA GLY A 424 -6.14 7.22 -17.46
C GLY A 424 -7.20 6.23 -17.99
N ARG A 425 -7.89 5.50 -17.09
CA ARG A 425 -8.96 4.55 -17.49
C ARG A 425 -10.28 5.24 -17.88
N VAL A 426 -10.48 6.50 -17.49
CA VAL A 426 -11.69 7.28 -17.81
C VAL A 426 -11.80 7.49 -19.32
N ARG A 427 -12.98 7.26 -19.90
CA ARG A 427 -13.19 7.45 -21.34
C ARG A 427 -13.13 8.94 -21.66
N LYS A 428 -12.58 9.30 -22.83
CA LYS A 428 -12.38 10.71 -23.25
C LYS A 428 -13.67 11.56 -23.26
N ALA A 429 -14.84 10.94 -23.34
CA ALA A 429 -16.14 11.61 -23.35
C ALA A 429 -16.66 12.00 -21.93
N ASP A 430 -16.21 11.31 -20.87
CA ASP A 430 -16.68 11.54 -19.49
C ASP A 430 -15.69 12.38 -18.66
N ARG A 431 -14.46 12.53 -19.14
CA ARG A 431 -13.41 13.34 -18.51
C ARG A 431 -13.62 14.82 -18.81
N ASP A 432 -14.26 15.55 -17.87
CA ASP A 432 -14.40 17.01 -17.97
C ASP A 432 -13.03 17.69 -17.82
N LEU A 433 -12.53 18.29 -18.91
CA LEU A 433 -11.23 18.96 -18.94
C LEU A 433 -11.24 20.38 -18.33
N SER A 434 -12.40 20.90 -17.91
CA SER A 434 -12.50 22.19 -17.20
C SER A 434 -12.11 22.10 -15.72
N ILE A 435 -12.15 20.89 -15.15
CA ILE A 435 -11.73 20.57 -13.78
C ILE A 435 -10.47 19.68 -13.78
N PRO A 436 -9.53 19.89 -12.86
CA PRO A 436 -8.24 19.18 -12.84
C PRO A 436 -8.34 17.70 -12.43
N GLY A 437 -9.39 17.31 -11.71
CA GLY A 437 -9.70 15.92 -11.33
C GLY A 437 -11.20 15.73 -11.08
N PRO A 438 -11.66 14.47 -10.89
CA PRO A 438 -13.09 14.13 -10.78
C PRO A 438 -13.76 14.75 -9.55
N ASP A 439 -13.01 14.89 -8.44
CA ASP A 439 -13.45 15.55 -7.21
C ASP A 439 -13.31 17.09 -7.26
N GLY A 440 -12.92 17.66 -8.41
CA GLY A 440 -12.70 19.10 -8.61
C GLY A 440 -11.26 19.58 -8.40
N PHE A 441 -10.37 18.71 -7.90
CA PHE A 441 -8.94 18.93 -7.63
C PHE A 441 -8.08 17.73 -8.10
N ASP A 442 -6.79 17.94 -8.33
CA ASP A 442 -5.79 16.89 -8.64
C ASP A 442 -4.60 16.85 -7.64
N THR A 443 -4.35 17.94 -6.92
CA THR A 443 -3.44 18.02 -5.78
C THR A 443 -4.19 17.90 -4.44
N ILE A 444 -3.52 17.31 -3.45
CA ILE A 444 -3.98 17.24 -2.05
C ILE A 444 -3.38 18.36 -1.19
N GLU A 445 -2.60 19.26 -1.78
CA GLU A 445 -2.03 20.41 -1.06
C GLU A 445 -3.14 21.32 -0.52
N PRO A 446 -2.98 21.86 0.70
CA PRO A 446 -1.77 21.89 1.53
C PRO A 446 -1.55 20.67 2.45
N ILE A 447 -2.37 19.61 2.36
CA ILE A 447 -2.21 18.43 3.23
C ILE A 447 -0.89 17.72 2.90
N ALA A 448 -0.02 17.58 3.90
CA ALA A 448 1.21 16.82 3.82
C ALA A 448 0.99 15.31 4.11
N PRO A 449 1.05 14.43 3.10
CA PRO A 449 1.16 13.00 3.31
C PRO A 449 2.58 12.65 3.77
N THR A 450 2.70 11.67 4.67
CA THR A 450 4.01 11.26 5.23
C THR A 450 4.47 9.90 4.75
N GLY A 451 3.57 9.03 4.24
CA GLY A 451 3.88 7.65 3.86
C GLY A 451 4.47 6.80 5.00
N LEU A 452 4.35 7.27 6.24
CA LEU A 452 5.09 6.81 7.41
C LEU A 452 4.16 6.88 8.61
N ILE A 453 4.13 5.82 9.42
CA ILE A 453 3.35 5.77 10.67
C ILE A 453 3.96 6.78 11.66
N PRO A 454 3.14 7.53 12.42
CA PRO A 454 3.65 8.46 13.43
C PRO A 454 4.61 7.77 14.43
N PRO A 455 5.78 8.35 14.81
CA PRO A 455 6.81 7.67 15.61
C PRO A 455 6.36 7.15 16.98
N GLU A 456 5.35 7.79 17.56
CA GLU A 456 4.67 7.42 18.80
C GLU A 456 3.88 6.12 18.62
N ILE A 457 3.12 5.99 17.53
CA ILE A 457 2.35 4.78 17.18
C ILE A 457 3.27 3.67 16.66
N GLY A 458 4.37 4.02 15.97
CA GLY A 458 5.28 3.08 15.29
C GLY A 458 5.90 2.00 16.20
N LYS A 459 5.89 2.21 17.53
CA LYS A 459 6.36 1.23 18.54
C LYS A 459 5.27 0.23 18.98
N LEU A 460 4.00 0.52 18.71
CA LEU A 460 2.83 -0.26 19.09
C LEU A 460 2.31 -1.13 17.94
N VAL A 461 2.63 -0.79 16.68
CA VAL A 461 2.17 -1.50 15.49
C VAL A 461 2.43 -3.01 15.62
N ALA A 462 1.37 -3.82 15.47
CA ALA A 462 1.42 -5.28 15.49
C ALA A 462 1.54 -5.87 14.09
N ALA A 463 0.97 -5.21 13.07
CA ALA A 463 1.08 -5.60 11.67
C ALA A 463 0.94 -4.40 10.72
N THR A 464 1.49 -4.52 9.51
CA THR A 464 1.24 -3.62 8.38
C THR A 464 0.98 -4.43 7.11
N PHE A 465 0.15 -3.91 6.20
CA PHE A 465 -0.04 -4.49 4.88
C PHE A 465 -0.41 -3.44 3.83
N THR A 466 -0.05 -3.70 2.57
CA THR A 466 -0.31 -2.75 1.46
C THR A 466 -1.81 -2.57 1.24
N GLY A 467 -2.21 -1.33 0.91
CA GLY A 467 -3.59 -0.91 0.71
C GLY A 467 -4.12 -1.26 -0.67
N GLY A 468 -4.58 -0.25 -1.41
CA GLY A 468 -5.32 -0.46 -2.66
C GLY A 468 -4.65 0.04 -3.92
N PHE A 469 -5.43 0.05 -4.99
CA PHE A 469 -4.97 0.48 -6.31
C PHE A 469 -4.59 1.97 -6.34
N LYS A 470 -3.50 2.28 -7.07
CA LYS A 470 -3.19 3.63 -7.54
C LYS A 470 -4.37 4.19 -8.36
N ARG A 471 -4.58 5.51 -8.32
CA ARG A 471 -5.64 6.22 -9.08
C ARG A 471 -5.64 5.90 -10.57
N SER A 472 -4.48 5.61 -11.18
CA SER A 472 -4.34 5.16 -12.57
C SER A 472 -5.06 3.85 -12.89
N HIS A 473 -5.35 3.02 -11.89
CA HIS A 473 -6.10 1.76 -12.02
C HIS A 473 -7.46 1.82 -11.31
N GLY A 474 -7.58 2.63 -10.25
CA GLY A 474 -8.82 2.86 -9.51
C GLY A 474 -9.84 3.79 -10.20
N ALA A 475 -10.26 3.43 -11.41
CA ALA A 475 -11.42 3.99 -12.12
C ALA A 475 -11.93 2.99 -13.18
N PHE A 476 -13.23 3.03 -13.48
CA PHE A 476 -13.86 2.10 -14.42
C PHE A 476 -13.58 2.48 -15.87
N LYS A 477 -13.12 1.51 -16.67
CA LYS A 477 -12.95 1.68 -18.13
C LYS A 477 -14.21 1.30 -18.92
N TRP A 478 -14.95 0.32 -18.42
CA TRP A 478 -16.10 -0.30 -19.09
C TRP A 478 -17.34 -0.40 -18.17
N GLY A 479 -18.48 -0.81 -18.74
CA GLY A 479 -19.73 -1.04 -18.01
C GLY A 479 -20.58 0.22 -17.77
N LYS A 480 -21.41 0.16 -16.75
CA LYS A 480 -22.25 1.26 -16.25
C LYS A 480 -21.38 2.32 -15.55
N LEU A 481 -20.57 1.88 -14.59
CA LEU A 481 -19.70 2.71 -13.74
C LEU A 481 -18.65 3.53 -14.52
N SER A 482 -18.24 3.13 -15.74
CA SER A 482 -17.35 3.99 -16.55
C SER A 482 -18.04 5.18 -17.23
N LYS A 483 -19.36 5.31 -17.08
CA LYS A 483 -20.20 6.41 -17.59
C LYS A 483 -20.78 7.28 -16.47
N GLU A 484 -20.70 6.81 -15.23
CA GLU A 484 -21.25 7.46 -14.03
C GLU A 484 -20.11 8.09 -13.22
N ASN A 485 -20.43 9.12 -12.43
CA ASN A 485 -19.51 9.76 -11.48
C ASN A 485 -18.10 10.00 -12.04
N PHE A 486 -18.05 10.55 -13.27
CA PHE A 486 -16.84 10.81 -14.06
C PHE A 486 -15.92 9.60 -14.35
N GLY A 487 -16.47 8.39 -14.35
CA GLY A 487 -15.75 7.12 -14.50
C GLY A 487 -15.55 6.35 -13.19
N THR A 488 -16.29 6.70 -12.14
CA THR A 488 -16.32 6.05 -10.81
C THR A 488 -14.92 5.75 -10.26
N HIS A 489 -14.19 6.78 -9.83
CA HIS A 489 -12.89 6.60 -9.19
C HIS A 489 -13.03 6.05 -7.77
N TYR A 490 -12.08 5.22 -7.34
CA TYR A 490 -12.17 4.60 -6.00
C TYR A 490 -11.94 5.68 -4.91
N GLY A 491 -12.92 5.85 -4.02
CA GLY A 491 -12.88 6.81 -2.91
C GLY A 491 -12.02 6.37 -1.73
N PHE A 492 -11.56 7.34 -0.94
CA PHE A 492 -10.82 7.09 0.30
C PHE A 492 -10.83 8.27 1.28
N ILE A 493 -10.84 7.91 2.57
CA ILE A 493 -10.91 8.80 3.74
C ILE A 493 -9.80 8.38 4.71
N GLN A 494 -9.05 9.33 5.26
CA GLN A 494 -8.10 9.10 6.35
C GLN A 494 -8.31 10.17 7.43
N ASN A 495 -8.33 9.75 8.70
CA ASN A 495 -8.47 10.63 9.86
C ASN A 495 -9.70 11.57 9.77
N GLY A 496 -10.81 11.06 9.23
CA GLY A 496 -12.04 11.81 8.98
C GLY A 496 -11.96 12.81 7.82
N VAL A 497 -10.83 12.89 7.10
CA VAL A 497 -10.60 13.77 5.97
C VAL A 497 -10.82 13.01 4.66
N ILE A 498 -11.70 13.53 3.81
CA ILE A 498 -12.05 12.94 2.52
C ILE A 498 -10.99 13.34 1.48
N PHE A 499 -10.26 12.37 0.94
CA PHE A 499 -9.27 12.62 -0.12
C PHE A 499 -9.87 12.43 -1.52
N SER A 500 -10.86 11.54 -1.65
CA SER A 500 -11.71 11.40 -2.83
C SER A 500 -13.04 10.80 -2.41
N LYS A 501 -14.14 11.29 -2.99
CA LYS A 501 -15.50 10.92 -2.60
C LYS A 501 -15.75 9.42 -2.75
N MET A 502 -16.41 8.86 -1.76
CA MET A 502 -16.89 7.47 -1.77
C MET A 502 -17.93 7.29 -2.87
N GLN A 503 -17.83 6.20 -3.63
CA GLN A 503 -18.72 5.91 -4.75
C GLN A 503 -19.63 4.72 -4.46
N GLU A 504 -20.89 4.79 -4.88
CA GLU A 504 -21.85 3.69 -4.76
C GLU A 504 -21.42 2.45 -5.57
N GLN A 505 -21.96 1.29 -5.21
CA GLN A 505 -21.67 -0.03 -5.83
C GLN A 505 -20.22 -0.52 -5.63
N LEU A 506 -19.37 0.19 -4.88
CA LEU A 506 -17.98 -0.21 -4.64
C LEU A 506 -17.77 -0.87 -3.27
N ALA A 507 -16.93 -1.92 -3.25
CA ALA A 507 -16.48 -2.58 -2.04
C ALA A 507 -15.58 -1.65 -1.21
N THR A 508 -15.99 -1.42 0.03
CA THR A 508 -15.39 -0.45 0.94
C THR A 508 -15.04 -1.11 2.26
N MET A 509 -13.79 -0.96 2.69
CA MET A 509 -13.41 -1.17 4.09
C MET A 509 -13.65 0.13 4.87
N ILE A 510 -14.35 0.06 6.00
CA ILE A 510 -14.75 1.20 6.85
C ILE A 510 -14.19 0.99 8.25
N ILE A 511 -13.58 2.03 8.82
CA ILE A 511 -13.16 2.10 10.22
C ILE A 511 -13.85 3.32 10.83
N TYR A 512 -14.65 3.09 11.87
CA TYR A 512 -15.37 4.14 12.60
C TYR A 512 -14.48 4.76 13.70
N GLN A 513 -14.88 5.93 14.20
CA GLN A 513 -14.19 6.66 15.27
C GLN A 513 -14.20 5.88 16.61
N ASP A 514 -15.20 5.05 16.84
CA ASP A 514 -15.34 4.17 18.01
C ASP A 514 -14.57 2.83 17.89
N GLY A 515 -13.70 2.69 16.88
CA GLY A 515 -12.90 1.47 16.66
C GLY A 515 -13.66 0.30 16.04
N ARG A 516 -14.99 0.41 15.79
CA ARG A 516 -15.70 -0.59 14.99
C ARG A 516 -15.17 -0.59 13.56
N ILE A 517 -15.15 -1.78 12.96
CA ILE A 517 -14.84 -1.96 11.54
C ILE A 517 -16.03 -2.60 10.83
N ASP A 518 -16.19 -2.27 9.55
CA ASP A 518 -17.17 -2.91 8.68
C ASP A 518 -16.66 -2.98 7.24
N MET A 519 -17.22 -3.89 6.44
CA MET A 519 -16.90 -4.01 5.02
C MET A 519 -18.18 -4.28 4.24
N LYS A 520 -18.56 -3.34 3.37
CA LYS A 520 -19.81 -3.39 2.60
C LYS A 520 -19.66 -2.83 1.20
N THR A 521 -20.68 -3.04 0.38
CA THR A 521 -20.91 -2.25 -0.84
C THR A 521 -21.38 -0.88 -0.41
N TRP A 522 -20.74 0.20 -0.85
CA TRP A 522 -21.16 1.56 -0.48
C TRP A 522 -22.48 1.96 -1.12
N GLU A 523 -23.31 2.66 -0.36
CA GLU A 523 -24.64 3.11 -0.73
C GLU A 523 -24.78 4.63 -0.53
N SER A 524 -25.73 5.27 -1.21
CA SER A 524 -25.99 6.72 -1.06
C SER A 524 -26.39 7.11 0.36
N SER A 525 -26.98 6.19 1.13
CA SER A 525 -27.30 6.31 2.56
C SER A 525 -26.07 6.41 3.47
N ASP A 526 -24.95 5.77 3.13
CA ASP A 526 -23.71 5.78 3.93
C ASP A 526 -23.10 7.18 4.03
N ASN A 527 -23.44 8.08 3.10
CA ASN A 527 -23.03 9.49 3.15
C ASN A 527 -23.51 10.22 4.42
N LEU A 528 -24.60 9.77 5.04
CA LEU A 528 -25.07 10.28 6.34
C LEU A 528 -24.10 9.95 7.48
N ASN A 529 -23.35 8.85 7.35
CA ASN A 529 -22.40 8.34 8.35
C ASN A 529 -20.98 8.88 8.19
N LEU A 530 -20.68 9.71 7.18
CA LEU A 530 -19.33 10.27 6.97
C LEU A 530 -18.74 10.92 8.24
N GLY A 531 -19.59 11.53 9.06
CA GLY A 531 -19.21 12.18 10.32
C GLY A 531 -18.90 11.24 11.50
N SER A 532 -19.01 9.92 11.35
CA SER A 532 -18.55 8.92 12.34
C SER A 532 -17.41 8.03 11.80
N ILE A 533 -17.04 8.19 10.53
CA ILE A 533 -15.96 7.44 9.90
C ILE A 533 -14.61 8.07 10.25
N LYS A 534 -13.65 7.24 10.67
CA LYS A 534 -12.24 7.61 10.89
C LYS A 534 -11.43 7.35 9.62
N HIS A 535 -11.62 6.18 9.00
CA HIS A 535 -11.01 5.85 7.71
C HIS A 535 -11.97 5.07 6.82
N ALA A 536 -11.82 5.21 5.51
CA ALA A 536 -12.48 4.33 4.55
C ALA A 536 -11.63 4.18 3.28
N ARG A 537 -11.71 3.02 2.62
CA ARG A 537 -10.97 2.75 1.37
C ARG A 537 -11.76 1.84 0.45
N GLN A 538 -11.98 2.29 -0.78
CA GLN A 538 -12.61 1.49 -1.83
C GLN A 538 -11.59 0.80 -2.73
N ASN A 539 -11.93 -0.39 -3.23
CA ASN A 539 -11.25 -1.03 -4.37
C ASN A 539 -12.25 -1.82 -5.24
N GLY A 540 -12.81 -1.17 -6.26
CA GLY A 540 -13.65 -1.84 -7.25
C GLY A 540 -14.92 -2.45 -6.65
N VAL A 541 -15.39 -3.54 -7.23
CA VAL A 541 -16.61 -4.28 -6.80
C VAL A 541 -16.26 -5.39 -5.79
N PRO A 542 -17.23 -5.92 -5.02
CA PRO A 542 -17.00 -7.07 -4.13
C PRO A 542 -16.35 -8.27 -4.81
N VAL A 543 -15.49 -8.94 -4.05
CA VAL A 543 -15.06 -10.34 -4.30
C VAL A 543 -16.05 -11.29 -3.61
N ILE A 544 -16.43 -10.97 -2.37
CA ILE A 544 -17.57 -11.54 -1.66
C ILE A 544 -18.53 -10.40 -1.30
N LYS A 545 -19.81 -10.62 -1.51
CA LYS A 545 -20.90 -9.80 -0.95
C LYS A 545 -21.69 -10.63 0.07
N PHE A 546 -22.32 -9.98 1.04
CA PHE A 546 -23.26 -10.65 1.92
C PHE A 546 -24.59 -10.86 1.17
N ASP A 547 -25.22 -12.01 1.39
CA ASP A 547 -26.57 -12.35 0.93
C ASP A 547 -27.51 -12.35 2.13
N GLU A 548 -28.45 -11.41 2.17
CA GLU A 548 -29.38 -11.20 3.29
C GLU A 548 -30.46 -12.30 3.38
N GLU A 549 -30.78 -13.00 2.28
CA GLU A 549 -31.76 -14.09 2.28
C GLU A 549 -31.10 -15.41 2.72
N ALA A 550 -29.88 -15.66 2.23
CA ALA A 550 -29.10 -16.85 2.60
C ALA A 550 -28.23 -16.68 3.87
N LEU A 551 -28.22 -15.47 4.46
CA LEU A 551 -27.44 -15.05 5.63
C LEU A 551 -25.96 -15.46 5.59
N LYS A 552 -25.31 -15.33 4.43
CA LYS A 552 -23.93 -15.76 4.21
C LYS A 552 -23.23 -15.00 3.08
N GLY A 553 -21.90 -15.06 3.06
CA GLY A 553 -21.11 -14.53 1.94
C GLY A 553 -21.26 -15.36 0.66
N VAL A 554 -21.55 -14.67 -0.44
CA VAL A 554 -21.63 -15.21 -1.80
C VAL A 554 -20.68 -14.45 -2.75
N PRO A 555 -20.28 -15.02 -3.90
CA PRO A 555 -19.37 -14.33 -4.82
C PRO A 555 -19.96 -13.01 -5.35
N GLY A 556 -19.13 -11.99 -5.49
CA GLY A 556 -19.56 -10.75 -6.15
C GLY A 556 -19.95 -10.99 -7.61
N ASP A 557 -20.99 -10.31 -8.10
CA ASP A 557 -21.66 -10.60 -9.39
C ASP A 557 -20.74 -10.54 -10.62
N TYR A 558 -19.56 -9.92 -10.48
CA TYR A 558 -18.59 -9.74 -11.55
C TYR A 558 -17.25 -10.47 -11.34
N VAL A 559 -17.10 -11.38 -10.37
CA VAL A 559 -15.79 -12.07 -10.11
C VAL A 559 -15.24 -12.84 -11.33
N SER A 560 -16.11 -13.30 -12.22
CA SER A 560 -15.74 -13.98 -13.48
C SER A 560 -15.87 -13.08 -14.73
N ASN A 561 -16.13 -11.78 -14.55
CA ASN A 561 -16.29 -10.80 -15.61
C ASN A 561 -15.20 -9.72 -15.53
N TRP A 562 -14.19 -9.81 -16.40
CA TRP A 562 -13.06 -8.87 -16.45
C TRP A 562 -13.53 -7.41 -16.52
N THR A 563 -14.42 -7.08 -17.47
CA THR A 563 -14.70 -5.70 -17.84
C THR A 563 -15.60 -4.99 -16.84
N LEU A 564 -16.65 -5.65 -16.36
CA LEU A 564 -17.59 -5.08 -15.38
C LEU A 564 -17.03 -5.08 -13.96
N GLY A 565 -16.24 -6.08 -13.57
CA GLY A 565 -15.51 -6.06 -12.31
C GLY A 565 -14.33 -5.08 -12.29
N ASN A 566 -14.03 -4.46 -13.44
CA ASN A 566 -12.89 -3.56 -13.67
C ASN A 566 -11.53 -4.19 -13.30
N TRP A 567 -11.47 -5.52 -13.28
CA TRP A 567 -10.31 -6.26 -12.81
C TRP A 567 -9.06 -5.89 -13.62
N SER A 568 -7.91 -5.93 -12.95
CA SER A 568 -6.61 -5.91 -13.60
C SER A 568 -6.04 -7.33 -13.64
N GLY A 569 -5.17 -7.57 -14.61
CA GLY A 569 -4.42 -8.81 -14.79
C GLY A 569 -2.95 -8.64 -14.46
N SER A 570 -2.14 -9.65 -14.82
CA SER A 570 -0.67 -9.57 -14.79
C SER A 570 -0.14 -8.42 -15.66
N GLN A 571 1.16 -8.15 -15.60
CA GLN A 571 1.76 -7.12 -16.46
C GLN A 571 1.57 -7.46 -17.95
N ASP A 572 1.64 -8.74 -18.28
CA ASP A 572 1.47 -9.31 -19.62
C ASP A 572 -0.01 -9.58 -19.97
N ARG A 573 -0.93 -9.01 -19.16
CA ARG A 573 -2.38 -8.97 -19.35
C ARG A 573 -3.11 -10.31 -19.13
N GLU A 574 -2.53 -11.27 -18.41
CA GLU A 574 -3.23 -12.50 -18.00
C GLU A 574 -4.24 -12.25 -16.87
N PHE A 575 -5.35 -13.00 -16.81
CA PHE A 575 -6.35 -12.84 -15.73
C PHE A 575 -5.89 -13.44 -14.39
N ARG A 576 -5.09 -14.50 -14.46
CA ARG A 576 -4.46 -15.18 -13.32
C ARG A 576 -3.14 -14.48 -12.99
N THR A 577 -2.90 -14.14 -11.73
CA THR A 577 -1.64 -13.52 -11.29
C THR A 577 -1.55 -13.49 -9.75
N LEU A 578 -0.46 -12.92 -9.22
CA LEU A 578 -0.28 -12.64 -7.79
C LEU A 578 -1.28 -11.56 -7.32
N ARG A 579 -2.15 -11.89 -6.35
CA ARG A 579 -3.16 -10.97 -5.79
C ARG A 579 -3.05 -10.86 -4.28
N ALA A 580 -3.51 -9.74 -3.74
CA ALA A 580 -3.90 -9.62 -2.34
C ALA A 580 -5.41 -9.35 -2.23
N GLY A 581 -5.98 -9.72 -1.09
CA GLY A 581 -7.37 -9.41 -0.74
C GLY A 581 -7.55 -9.37 0.76
N MET A 582 -8.68 -8.82 1.21
CA MET A 582 -9.13 -8.98 2.59
C MET A 582 -10.63 -9.25 2.68
N CYS A 583 -11.03 -9.92 3.76
CA CYS A 583 -12.43 -10.18 4.09
C CYS A 583 -12.69 -9.98 5.59
N LEU A 584 -13.96 -9.82 5.95
CA LEU A 584 -14.44 -9.99 7.31
C LEU A 584 -15.22 -11.31 7.42
N THR A 585 -15.03 -12.02 8.54
CA THR A 585 -15.87 -13.14 8.95
C THR A 585 -16.27 -12.97 10.42
N ARG A 586 -17.42 -13.54 10.82
CA ARG A 586 -17.93 -13.51 12.18
C ARG A 586 -18.16 -14.93 12.69
N GLN A 587 -17.82 -15.17 13.96
CA GLN A 587 -17.98 -16.47 14.60
C GLN A 587 -18.31 -16.29 16.08
N GLY A 588 -19.57 -16.55 16.44
CA GLY A 588 -20.11 -16.16 17.74
C GLY A 588 -20.10 -14.65 17.89
N ASP A 589 -19.57 -14.15 19.01
CA ASP A 589 -19.39 -12.73 19.30
C ASP A 589 -18.13 -12.11 18.66
N LYS A 590 -17.27 -12.92 18.02
CA LYS A 590 -16.02 -12.44 17.42
C LYS A 590 -16.14 -12.09 15.95
N GLN A 591 -15.41 -11.04 15.57
CA GLN A 591 -15.14 -10.65 14.19
C GLN A 591 -13.64 -10.84 13.92
N PHE A 592 -13.32 -11.44 12.77
CA PHE A 592 -11.94 -11.59 12.30
C PHE A 592 -11.74 -10.86 10.98
N LEU A 593 -10.61 -10.14 10.86
CA LEU A 593 -10.11 -9.61 9.61
C LEU A 593 -9.15 -10.64 9.00
N ILE A 594 -9.50 -11.19 7.84
CA ILE A 594 -8.63 -12.10 7.10
C ILE A 594 -7.96 -11.33 5.96
N TYR A 595 -6.63 -11.38 5.87
CA TYR A 595 -5.86 -11.00 4.69
C TYR A 595 -5.42 -12.27 3.95
N GLY A 596 -5.52 -12.27 2.63
CA GLY A 596 -5.05 -13.35 1.77
C GLY A 596 -3.96 -12.88 0.80
N TYR A 597 -2.83 -13.58 0.80
CA TYR A 597 -1.84 -13.59 -0.27
C TYR A 597 -2.16 -14.76 -1.21
N PHE A 598 -2.41 -14.46 -2.47
CA PHE A 598 -2.81 -15.45 -3.47
C PHE A 598 -1.75 -15.53 -4.57
N SER A 599 -1.05 -16.66 -4.66
CA SER A 599 0.17 -16.80 -5.47
C SER A 599 -0.07 -16.64 -6.98
N SER A 600 -1.09 -17.30 -7.53
CA SER A 600 -1.42 -17.26 -8.96
C SER A 600 -2.91 -17.56 -9.22
N VAL A 601 -3.79 -16.56 -9.03
CA VAL A 601 -5.25 -16.77 -9.05
C VAL A 601 -6.03 -15.71 -9.85
N THR A 602 -7.27 -16.03 -10.24
CA THR A 602 -8.28 -15.05 -10.68
C THR A 602 -9.11 -14.53 -9.49
N PRO A 603 -9.89 -13.44 -9.64
CA PRO A 603 -10.86 -13.01 -8.62
C PRO A 603 -11.93 -14.07 -8.34
N THR A 604 -12.15 -15.04 -9.24
CA THR A 604 -13.08 -16.15 -9.04
C THR A 604 -12.51 -17.16 -8.04
N ALA A 605 -11.24 -17.56 -8.16
CA ALA A 605 -10.57 -18.38 -7.17
C ALA A 605 -10.44 -17.65 -5.80
N MET A 606 -10.15 -16.35 -5.78
CA MET A 606 -10.21 -15.55 -4.54
C MET A 606 -11.56 -15.65 -3.84
N ALA A 607 -12.66 -15.54 -4.61
CA ALA A 607 -14.01 -15.67 -4.07
C ALA A 607 -14.26 -17.09 -3.53
N ARG A 608 -13.85 -18.16 -4.23
CA ARG A 608 -14.00 -19.53 -3.70
C ARG A 608 -13.24 -19.73 -2.39
N ILE A 609 -12.00 -19.23 -2.30
CA ILE A 609 -11.19 -19.29 -1.08
C ILE A 609 -11.87 -18.53 0.07
N PHE A 610 -12.32 -17.29 -0.15
CA PHE A 610 -13.03 -16.53 0.88
C PHE A 610 -14.40 -17.12 1.26
N GLN A 611 -15.13 -17.75 0.33
CA GLN A 611 -16.33 -18.54 0.67
C GLN A 611 -15.96 -19.74 1.55
N ALA A 612 -14.87 -20.45 1.27
CA ALA A 612 -14.46 -21.61 2.05
C ALA A 612 -14.18 -21.24 3.52
N TYR A 613 -13.59 -20.07 3.78
CA TYR A 613 -13.38 -19.52 5.13
C TYR A 613 -14.60 -18.79 5.73
N SER A 614 -15.79 -18.89 5.10
CA SER A 614 -17.02 -18.26 5.59
C SER A 614 -16.88 -16.74 5.83
N CYS A 615 -16.23 -16.04 4.90
CA CYS A 615 -16.23 -14.58 4.88
C CYS A 615 -17.65 -14.04 4.61
N ASP A 616 -18.10 -13.05 5.38
CA ASP A 616 -19.36 -12.35 5.18
C ASP A 616 -19.30 -11.43 3.95
N TYR A 617 -18.19 -10.70 3.83
CA TYR A 617 -17.92 -9.72 2.79
C TYR A 617 -16.40 -9.64 2.52
N GLY A 618 -15.97 -9.36 1.29
CA GLY A 618 -14.55 -9.36 0.92
C GLY A 618 -14.22 -8.54 -0.32
N MET A 619 -13.02 -7.95 -0.33
CA MET A 619 -12.53 -7.02 -1.35
C MET A 619 -11.11 -7.37 -1.84
N HIS A 620 -10.80 -6.96 -3.07
CA HIS A 620 -9.49 -7.10 -3.69
C HIS A 620 -8.58 -5.92 -3.30
N LEU A 621 -7.29 -6.17 -3.11
CA LEU A 621 -6.26 -5.18 -2.80
C LEU A 621 -5.31 -4.99 -4.01
N ASP A 622 -4.19 -4.28 -3.84
CA ASP A 622 -3.20 -4.17 -4.93
C ASP A 622 -2.47 -5.52 -5.18
N MET A 623 -1.77 -5.62 -6.31
CA MET A 623 -1.46 -6.92 -6.94
C MET A 623 -0.16 -6.91 -7.76
N ASN A 624 0.16 -8.04 -8.41
CA ASN A 624 1.26 -8.23 -9.38
C ASN A 624 2.71 -8.15 -8.83
N ALA A 625 2.93 -7.84 -7.55
CA ALA A 625 4.27 -7.76 -6.97
C ALA A 625 4.27 -7.97 -5.45
N LEU A 626 5.41 -8.40 -4.89
CA LEU A 626 5.59 -8.56 -3.45
C LEU A 626 5.51 -7.21 -2.72
N GLU A 627 5.93 -6.11 -3.34
CA GLU A 627 5.74 -4.75 -2.80
C GLU A 627 4.28 -4.23 -2.87
N HIS A 628 3.36 -4.97 -3.51
CA HIS A 628 1.95 -4.60 -3.64
C HIS A 628 1.03 -5.57 -2.87
N THR A 629 1.53 -6.77 -2.58
CA THR A 629 0.90 -7.82 -1.76
C THR A 629 1.61 -8.00 -0.40
N TYR A 630 2.37 -7.00 0.05
CA TYR A 630 3.16 -7.06 1.29
C TYR A 630 2.27 -7.12 2.53
N LEU A 631 2.60 -8.04 3.44
CA LEU A 631 2.16 -8.04 4.83
C LEU A 631 3.32 -8.46 5.74
N ALA A 632 3.46 -7.80 6.90
CA ALA A 632 4.39 -8.20 7.95
C ALA A 632 3.81 -8.01 9.36
N LEU A 633 4.24 -8.88 10.28
CA LEU A 633 3.99 -8.81 11.72
C LEU A 633 5.20 -8.26 12.47
N TYR A 634 4.97 -7.59 13.59
CA TYR A 634 5.99 -6.94 14.41
C TYR A 634 5.92 -7.44 15.85
N PRO A 635 6.95 -8.16 16.34
CA PRO A 635 6.95 -8.70 17.70
C PRO A 635 6.87 -7.60 18.75
N GLN A 636 5.81 -7.61 19.56
CA GLN A 636 5.60 -6.66 20.66
C GLN A 636 6.67 -6.77 21.77
N ASN A 637 7.38 -7.90 21.85
CA ASN A 637 8.45 -8.11 22.81
C ASN A 637 9.80 -7.57 22.29
N LYS A 638 10.18 -6.40 22.81
CA LYS A 638 11.41 -5.66 22.50
C LYS A 638 12.71 -6.46 22.72
N SER A 639 12.71 -7.53 23.54
CA SER A 639 13.93 -8.27 23.87
C SER A 639 14.55 -9.08 22.73
N LYS A 640 13.83 -9.27 21.61
CA LYS A 640 14.33 -9.95 20.41
C LYS A 640 14.67 -9.00 19.25
N GLY A 641 14.50 -7.70 19.44
CA GLY A 641 14.61 -6.69 18.38
C GLY A 641 13.41 -6.67 17.43
N ASN A 642 13.15 -5.50 16.83
CA ASN A 642 11.96 -5.26 16.00
C ASN A 642 12.13 -5.79 14.56
N VAL A 643 12.51 -7.06 14.40
CA VAL A 643 12.63 -7.71 13.09
C VAL A 643 11.24 -8.10 12.59
N PRO A 644 10.78 -7.62 11.42
CA PRO A 644 9.49 -8.02 10.86
C PRO A 644 9.47 -9.50 10.46
N GLU A 645 8.38 -10.19 10.81
CA GLU A 645 8.01 -11.50 10.28
C GLU A 645 7.06 -11.29 9.09
N GLN A 646 7.56 -11.37 7.85
CA GLN A 646 6.74 -11.18 6.65
C GLN A 646 5.89 -12.42 6.35
N LEU A 647 4.69 -12.24 5.79
CA LEU A 647 3.81 -13.37 5.43
C LEU A 647 4.49 -14.35 4.46
N VAL A 648 5.21 -13.84 3.45
CA VAL A 648 5.98 -14.63 2.48
C VAL A 648 7.45 -14.26 2.55
N LYS A 649 8.35 -15.25 2.60
CA LYS A 649 9.80 -15.06 2.81
C LYS A 649 10.42 -14.04 1.84
N GLY A 650 10.03 -14.10 0.56
CA GLY A 650 10.50 -13.16 -0.47
C GLY A 650 10.24 -11.67 -0.19
N MET A 651 9.24 -11.33 0.63
CA MET A 651 8.91 -9.93 0.97
C MET A 651 10.00 -9.25 1.82
N LYS A 652 10.85 -10.02 2.51
CA LYS A 652 11.92 -9.53 3.38
C LYS A 652 12.90 -8.58 2.66
N VAL A 653 13.05 -8.72 1.34
CA VAL A 653 13.86 -7.83 0.48
C VAL A 653 13.38 -6.36 0.45
N LEU A 654 12.23 -6.07 1.04
CA LEU A 654 11.69 -4.72 1.18
C LEU A 654 12.17 -4.03 2.47
N ASP A 655 12.27 -4.78 3.56
CA ASP A 655 12.76 -4.27 4.86
C ASP A 655 14.30 -4.24 4.94
N GLN A 656 15.00 -4.99 4.08
CA GLN A 656 16.47 -5.07 4.05
C GLN A 656 17.14 -4.09 3.07
N ARG A 657 16.43 -3.05 2.63
CA ARG A 657 16.92 -2.06 1.63
C ARG A 657 17.89 -1.03 2.18
N PHE A 658 17.96 -0.90 3.51
CA PHE A 658 18.82 0.04 4.21
C PHE A 658 19.90 -0.73 4.99
N LYS A 659 20.85 -0.02 5.63
CA LYS A 659 21.80 -0.67 6.53
C LYS A 659 21.10 -1.08 7.82
N GLY A 660 20.80 -2.37 7.93
CA GLY A 660 19.97 -2.96 8.98
C GLY A 660 18.55 -3.27 8.49
N ASN A 661 17.82 -4.10 9.24
CA ASN A 661 16.41 -4.36 8.95
C ASN A 661 15.61 -3.10 9.34
N VAL A 662 15.14 -2.33 8.35
CA VAL A 662 14.35 -1.11 8.56
C VAL A 662 12.94 -1.36 8.04
N PRO A 663 11.96 -1.63 8.94
CA PRO A 663 10.57 -1.87 8.59
C PRO A 663 9.98 -0.90 7.57
N ARG A 664 9.36 -1.44 6.53
CA ARG A 664 8.47 -0.69 5.64
C ARG A 664 7.33 -0.04 6.43
N PHE A 665 6.90 1.15 5.99
CA PHE A 665 5.84 1.99 6.59
C PHE A 665 6.11 2.52 8.02
N ILE A 666 6.99 1.90 8.82
CA ILE A 666 7.33 2.33 10.19
C ILE A 666 8.71 3.00 10.25
N GLY A 667 9.71 2.41 9.60
CA GLY A 667 11.11 2.86 9.61
C GLY A 667 11.48 3.75 8.43
N TYR A 668 10.75 3.68 7.31
CA TYR A 668 10.94 4.56 6.16
C TYR A 668 9.61 4.97 5.47
N PRO A 669 9.55 6.19 4.89
CA PRO A 669 8.38 6.67 4.14
C PRO A 669 8.14 5.93 2.82
N ASP A 670 6.94 5.41 2.61
CA ASP A 670 6.58 4.66 1.39
C ASP A 670 5.68 5.48 0.44
N ASN A 671 5.79 5.23 -0.85
CA ASN A 671 4.93 5.86 -1.85
C ASN A 671 3.49 5.32 -1.85
N ARG A 672 3.23 4.11 -1.32
CA ARG A 672 1.91 3.46 -1.31
C ARG A 672 1.06 3.76 -0.10
N ASP A 673 -0.26 3.70 -0.28
CA ASP A 673 -1.21 3.58 0.83
C ASP A 673 -1.17 2.18 1.45
N TYR A 674 -1.44 2.11 2.75
CA TYR A 674 -1.34 0.90 3.56
C TYR A 674 -2.31 0.91 4.74
N PHE A 675 -2.57 -0.29 5.26
CA PHE A 675 -3.24 -0.50 6.52
C PHE A 675 -2.23 -0.91 7.60
N TYR A 676 -2.55 -0.61 8.85
CA TYR A 676 -1.78 -1.06 9.99
C TYR A 676 -2.69 -1.38 11.17
N LEU A 677 -2.24 -2.32 12.01
CA LEU A 677 -2.97 -2.82 13.17
C LEU A 677 -2.19 -2.46 14.44
N THR A 678 -2.88 -1.93 15.44
CA THR A 678 -2.36 -1.65 16.78
C THR A 678 -3.13 -2.47 17.82
N PRO A 679 -2.52 -2.90 18.94
CA PRO A 679 -3.25 -3.47 20.07
C PRO A 679 -4.36 -2.51 20.54
N ARG A 680 -5.55 -3.05 20.81
CA ARG A 680 -6.67 -2.25 21.33
C ARG A 680 -6.48 -1.94 22.81
N GLY A 681 -6.60 -0.66 23.17
CA GLY A 681 -6.48 -0.19 24.55
C GLY A 681 -5.05 -0.24 25.10
N GLY A 682 -4.04 -0.06 24.24
CA GLY A 682 -2.61 0.06 24.61
C GLY A 682 -2.00 1.39 24.20
#